data_AF-A0A6B2V145-F1
#
_entry.id   AF-A0A6B2V145-F1
#
_cell.length_a   1.000
_cell.length_b   1.000
_cell.length_c   1.000
_cell.angle_alpha   90.00
_cell.angle_beta   90.00
_cell.angle_gamma   90.00
#
_symmetry.space_group_name_H-M   'P 1'
#
loop_
_entity.id
_entity.type
_entity.pdbx_description
1 polymer ?
#
loop_
_entity_poly.entity_id
_entity_poly.type
_entity_poly.pdbx_seq_one_letter_code
_entity_poly.pdbx_strand_id
1 'polypeptide(L)'
;YTSGSTGRPKGVAVSHRSAVRLLAAHRAGFVADAGGGPLRVALTASFSFDTSLEGVLLMADGHPLHLVDEETRRDPAALVEYVVEHGVDFLDVTPSYLRQLLPAGLLTDPRHHPRVLMLGGEALGPALWRELAALPDVAAYNFYGPTECTVDALACRIEAADRPLVGRPLPGVRAYVLDDRLRPVPPGVGGELYLAGEQLARGYAGRPALTAARFLADPYGPPGARMYRTGDVVRWSAEGELHFVGRADDQIKIRGFRVEPAEIEARITAHPDLAEAVVSLHQDGGRKRLAAYVVPAAGASAPSAAQLRAHLADGLPDYMVPAAFVTVPELPLTANGKVDRRRLPAPDWSAGADRAYRAPRTEAERLLAGIWAELLGVERVGADDNFFMLGGDSILSIQVVSRARAAGLALTPREVFRHPTVAELAAVTGTATQVAGAEPVEGEAALTPIQHWFLDPRPAHAEFFNQSVVVAAPAPVDQDALRRALTALWTHHDALRARFTLDGPGGEGGWSQHVSPADAPAPDLLEVCPLDPHHADRAEADLTAAAHAGFRLDGGPLLTARLFTTGGARPDRLLLAVHHLVVDGVSWRVLLEDLETAYRQAATGEPVRLPARTTSVKEWADRLRARTDRFAAQLDHWERTARHCAAPLPVDGDGTNTAADVGEVTVRLDAARTTALLREVPGVYRTRVDDVLLTALGRVLSDWSGHDTVAVGLEGHGREDRLFEDVDLSRTVGWFTSLYPVALAVPAADWGTALKSVKEQLRAVPERGLGYGVLRHLARDPRLTGAPEPAVSFNYLGRFDWTADGAALVGAVPGGLGGAEAPGTERAHLLDVVARVEDGRLEITWYHSRKRHHGATVTRLAEAMLDAVEDIVAHCARPGAGGRTPSDFPLARLDQTAVDRICGDGRAVADVYPLTPMQAGMLFHSLLDPDGRTYVNQVQLVLHGVTDPRLLAEAWQRTADANPALRTRLVWQDTPEPLQVVQHRAPVPVAHHDWSALPDERRAPELERLLAEDRDAGVDLAAAPLMRLTLIRLAEDRVRMVWTFHHVLLDGWSAAQVFDEVCERYAALAAGRGPEVPDRRPFAAYLRWLAAQDAGRAERHWRGVLAG
;
A
#
# COMPACT_ATOMS: atom_id res chain seq x y z
N TYR A 1 21.45 13.67 3.64
CA TYR A 1 22.12 13.32 2.36
C TYR A 1 21.51 14.18 1.26
N THR A 2 22.27 14.64 0.26
CA THR A 2 21.66 15.33 -0.90
C THR A 2 21.16 14.30 -1.93
N SER A 3 20.10 14.64 -2.66
CA SER A 3 19.56 13.82 -3.77
C SER A 3 20.69 13.34 -4.68
N GLY A 4 20.79 12.03 -4.86
CA GLY A 4 21.86 11.41 -5.66
C GLY A 4 21.67 11.56 -7.16
N SER A 5 21.41 12.77 -7.68
CA SER A 5 21.26 13.07 -9.12
C SER A 5 22.52 12.85 -9.97
N THR A 6 23.52 12.15 -9.40
CA THR A 6 24.78 11.73 -10.05
C THR A 6 24.98 10.22 -9.88
N GLY A 7 23.90 9.47 -9.62
CA GLY A 7 23.85 8.02 -9.41
C GLY A 7 24.04 7.52 -7.96
N ARG A 8 24.57 8.32 -7.03
CA ARG A 8 24.68 7.96 -5.59
C ARG A 8 24.41 9.16 -4.67
N PRO A 9 23.60 9.01 -3.60
CA PRO A 9 23.39 10.06 -2.61
C PRO A 9 24.71 10.55 -2.01
N LYS A 10 24.88 11.87 -1.85
CA LYS A 10 26.08 12.47 -1.26
C LYS A 10 25.80 12.77 0.21
N GLY A 11 26.53 12.11 1.11
CA GLY A 11 26.43 12.40 2.54
C GLY A 11 27.14 13.70 2.86
N VAL A 12 26.43 14.78 3.16
CA VAL A 12 27.04 16.03 3.61
C VAL A 12 27.28 15.94 5.11
N ALA A 13 28.55 16.01 5.52
CA ALA A 13 28.96 15.92 6.91
C ALA A 13 28.92 17.31 7.58
N VAL A 14 27.74 17.70 8.05
CA VAL A 14 27.54 18.93 8.84
C VAL A 14 28.16 18.76 10.23
N SER A 15 28.87 19.78 10.71
CA SER A 15 29.49 19.75 12.03
C SER A 15 28.60 20.43 13.07
N HIS A 16 28.69 20.02 14.34
CA HIS A 16 28.00 20.71 15.44
C HIS A 16 28.32 22.21 15.47
N ARG A 17 29.56 22.60 15.19
CA ARG A 17 29.96 24.01 15.11
C ARG A 17 29.15 24.75 14.05
N SER A 18 28.97 24.16 12.89
CA SER A 18 28.21 24.75 11.77
C SER A 18 26.74 24.95 12.15
N ALA A 19 26.13 23.96 12.81
CA ALA A 19 24.74 24.04 13.26
C ALA A 19 24.53 25.07 14.39
N VAL A 20 25.45 25.14 15.36
CA VAL A 20 25.41 26.16 16.43
C VAL A 20 25.61 27.57 15.86
N ARG A 21 26.38 27.72 14.78
CA ARG A 21 26.54 29.00 14.09
C ARG A 21 25.29 29.44 13.36
N LEU A 22 24.59 28.52 12.69
CA LEU A 22 23.28 28.78 12.10
C LEU A 22 22.29 29.28 13.17
N LEU A 23 22.22 28.58 14.31
CA LEU A 23 21.35 29.01 15.42
C LEU A 23 21.69 30.42 15.93
N ALA A 24 22.97 30.72 16.09
CA ALA A 24 23.41 32.06 16.49
C ALA A 24 23.03 33.14 15.45
N ALA A 25 23.05 32.80 14.15
CA ALA A 25 22.60 33.69 13.08
C ALA A 25 21.09 33.90 13.10
N HIS A 26 20.29 32.85 13.28
CA HIS A 26 18.83 32.96 13.41
C HIS A 26 18.41 33.80 14.63
N ARG A 27 19.08 33.61 15.78
CA ARG A 27 18.92 34.44 17.00
C ARG A 27 19.14 35.92 16.73
N ALA A 28 20.22 36.25 16.03
CA ALA A 28 20.60 37.62 15.72
C ALA A 28 19.78 38.23 14.57
N GLY A 29 19.08 37.39 13.80
CA GLY A 29 18.25 37.78 12.66
C GLY A 29 16.76 37.71 12.98
N PHE A 30 16.04 36.82 12.30
CA PHE A 30 14.57 36.81 12.34
C PHE A 30 13.98 36.63 13.75
N VAL A 31 14.68 35.95 14.67
CA VAL A 31 14.20 35.80 16.05
C VAL A 31 14.25 37.13 16.80
N ALA A 32 15.35 37.88 16.67
CA ALA A 32 15.46 39.23 17.23
C ALA A 32 14.43 40.18 16.59
N ASP A 33 14.27 40.12 15.27
CA ASP A 33 13.30 40.93 14.53
C ASP A 33 11.85 40.62 14.94
N ALA A 34 11.57 39.37 15.33
CA ALA A 34 10.29 38.94 15.88
C ALA A 34 10.10 39.29 17.37
N GLY A 35 11.02 40.08 17.96
CA GLY A 35 10.93 40.57 19.33
C GLY A 35 11.78 39.80 20.36
N GLY A 36 12.59 38.83 19.92
CA GLY A 36 13.59 38.14 20.75
C GLY A 36 13.04 37.17 21.80
N GLY A 37 11.72 36.97 21.85
CA GLY A 37 11.07 35.98 22.71
C GLY A 37 10.88 34.62 22.02
N PRO A 38 10.48 33.58 22.77
CA PRO A 38 10.21 32.26 22.20
C PRO A 38 9.08 32.33 21.18
N LEU A 39 9.31 31.72 20.02
CA LEU A 39 8.35 31.57 18.93
C LEU A 39 7.80 30.15 18.94
N ARG A 40 6.51 29.97 18.70
CA ARG A 40 5.95 28.63 18.45
C ARG A 40 6.28 28.22 17.02
N VAL A 41 7.13 27.22 16.88
CA VAL A 41 7.70 26.76 15.61
C VAL A 41 7.02 25.47 15.20
N ALA A 42 6.48 25.37 13.98
CA ALA A 42 6.00 24.10 13.43
C ALA A 42 7.07 23.42 12.56
N LEU A 43 7.30 22.11 12.79
CA LEU A 43 8.18 21.32 11.96
C LEU A 43 7.45 20.84 10.69
N THR A 44 7.59 21.61 9.60
CA THR A 44 6.90 21.38 8.32
C THR A 44 7.75 20.67 7.26
N ALA A 45 9.03 20.38 7.57
CA ALA A 45 9.95 19.68 6.70
C ALA A 45 10.18 18.22 7.15
N SER A 46 10.26 17.29 6.20
CA SER A 46 10.65 15.91 6.50
C SER A 46 12.07 15.85 7.06
N PHE A 47 12.29 15.00 8.07
CA PHE A 47 13.57 14.81 8.76
C PHE A 47 14.74 14.38 7.84
N SER A 48 14.44 13.95 6.60
CA SER A 48 15.46 13.60 5.61
C SER A 48 16.14 14.82 4.96
N PHE A 49 15.57 16.02 5.12
CA PHE A 49 16.13 17.28 4.63
C PHE A 49 16.74 18.10 5.77
N ASP A 50 17.81 18.84 5.46
CA ASP A 50 18.54 19.68 6.40
C ASP A 50 17.70 20.81 6.98
N THR A 51 16.74 21.34 6.24
CA THR A 51 15.71 22.27 6.71
C THR A 51 14.94 21.78 7.95
N SER A 52 14.79 20.46 8.15
CA SER A 52 14.19 19.95 9.39
C SER A 52 15.01 20.24 10.66
N LEU A 53 16.29 20.58 10.51
CA LEU A 53 17.15 20.95 11.63
C LEU A 53 16.76 22.31 12.24
N GLU A 54 16.05 23.18 11.52
CA GLU A 54 15.66 24.50 12.03
C GLU A 54 14.80 24.40 13.29
N GLY A 55 13.74 23.59 13.23
CA GLY A 55 12.86 23.36 14.37
C GLY A 55 13.62 22.80 15.57
N VAL A 56 14.56 21.88 15.34
CA VAL A 56 15.38 21.28 16.40
C VAL A 56 16.36 22.29 17.00
N LEU A 57 16.97 23.16 16.18
CA LEU A 57 17.90 24.18 16.64
C LEU A 57 17.20 25.28 17.44
N LEU A 58 16.03 25.74 16.96
CA LEU A 58 15.20 26.70 17.69
C LEU A 58 14.68 26.09 18.99
N MET A 59 14.32 24.80 18.99
CA MET A 59 13.97 24.09 20.23
C MET A 59 15.12 24.08 21.23
N ALA A 60 16.36 23.85 20.78
CA ALA A 60 17.54 23.92 21.62
C ALA A 60 17.81 25.34 22.17
N ASP A 61 17.23 26.37 21.57
CA ASP A 61 17.21 27.75 22.06
C ASP A 61 15.99 28.08 22.94
N GLY A 62 15.12 27.12 23.20
CA GLY A 62 13.96 27.30 24.07
C GLY A 62 12.68 27.74 23.35
N HIS A 63 12.64 27.67 22.02
CA HIS A 63 11.41 27.85 21.25
C HIS A 63 10.54 26.59 21.34
N PRO A 64 9.23 26.70 21.61
CA PRO A 64 8.32 25.56 21.54
C PRO A 64 8.25 24.99 20.11
N LEU A 65 8.59 23.70 19.96
CA LEU A 65 8.50 22.99 18.70
C LEU A 65 7.22 22.15 18.64
N HIS A 66 6.40 22.44 17.64
CA HIS A 66 5.23 21.68 17.27
C HIS A 66 5.63 20.64 16.21
N LEU A 67 5.54 19.37 16.58
CA LEU A 67 5.69 18.26 15.63
C LEU A 67 4.34 18.07 14.95
N VAL A 68 4.28 18.45 13.67
CA VAL A 68 3.08 18.25 12.86
C VAL A 68 3.20 16.90 12.16
N ASP A 69 2.20 16.03 12.33
CA ASP A 69 2.17 14.71 11.71
C ASP A 69 2.02 14.80 10.18
N GLU A 70 2.26 13.69 9.49
CA GLU A 70 2.34 13.66 8.03
C GLU A 70 0.97 13.83 7.34
N GLU A 71 -0.14 13.54 8.02
CA GLU A 71 -1.51 13.73 7.53
C GLU A 71 -1.88 15.21 7.60
N THR A 72 -1.72 15.85 8.76
CA THR A 72 -1.94 17.30 8.97
C THR A 72 -1.03 18.14 8.09
N ARG A 73 0.24 17.76 7.95
CA ARG A 73 1.22 18.45 7.10
C ARG A 73 0.96 18.25 5.60
N ARG A 74 0.14 17.28 5.17
CA ARG A 74 -0.19 17.09 3.74
C ARG A 74 -1.51 17.71 3.33
N ASP A 75 -2.39 18.00 4.28
CA ASP A 75 -3.63 18.73 4.07
C ASP A 75 -3.44 20.24 4.37
N PRO A 76 -3.51 21.13 3.35
CA PRO A 76 -3.38 22.57 3.55
C PRO A 76 -4.41 23.19 4.49
N ALA A 77 -5.64 22.67 4.54
CA ALA A 77 -6.67 23.20 5.43
C ALA A 77 -6.42 22.78 6.88
N ALA A 78 -6.06 21.50 7.10
CA ALA A 78 -5.70 21.00 8.41
C ALA A 78 -4.46 21.70 8.99
N LEU A 79 -3.42 21.96 8.17
CA LEU A 79 -2.24 22.69 8.64
C LEU A 79 -2.56 24.15 8.99
N VAL A 80 -3.40 24.83 8.21
CA VAL A 80 -3.80 26.21 8.52
C VAL A 80 -4.61 26.25 9.81
N GLU A 81 -5.57 25.35 9.99
CA GLU A 81 -6.33 25.27 11.24
C GLU A 81 -5.41 24.97 12.42
N TYR A 82 -4.45 24.04 12.27
CA TYR A 82 -3.45 23.76 13.30
C TYR A 82 -2.64 24.99 13.67
N VAL A 83 -2.18 25.76 12.68
CA VAL A 83 -1.41 26.99 12.88
C VAL A 83 -2.24 28.02 13.64
N VAL A 84 -3.51 28.16 13.28
CA VAL A 84 -4.44 29.09 13.93
C VAL A 84 -4.69 28.69 15.37
N GLU A 85 -5.09 27.45 15.59
CA GLU A 85 -5.49 26.91 16.89
C GLU A 85 -4.32 26.93 17.88
N HIS A 86 -3.14 26.53 17.43
CA HIS A 86 -1.97 26.42 18.29
C HIS A 86 -1.18 27.73 18.39
N GLY A 87 -1.62 28.77 17.69
CA GLY A 87 -0.94 30.05 17.64
C GLY A 87 0.49 29.91 17.11
N VAL A 88 0.72 29.08 16.08
CA VAL A 88 2.06 28.84 15.53
C VAL A 88 2.57 30.15 14.93
N ASP A 89 3.68 30.66 15.46
CA ASP A 89 4.24 31.97 15.12
C ASP A 89 5.24 31.89 13.97
N PHE A 90 5.87 30.74 13.77
CA PHE A 90 6.91 30.52 12.77
C PHE A 90 6.64 29.27 11.92
N LEU A 91 6.72 29.46 10.60
CA LEU A 91 6.65 28.39 9.60
C LEU A 91 7.79 28.52 8.61
N ASP A 92 8.43 27.39 8.33
CA ASP A 92 9.41 27.24 7.27
C ASP A 92 8.85 26.34 6.16
N VAL A 93 8.58 26.93 4.99
CA VAL A 93 7.93 26.25 3.89
C VAL A 93 8.54 26.63 2.56
N THR A 94 8.42 25.73 1.59
CA THR A 94 8.77 26.08 0.21
C THR A 94 7.72 27.03 -0.39
N PRO A 95 8.08 27.94 -1.30
CA PRO A 95 7.14 28.81 -2.01
C PRO A 95 5.96 28.04 -2.66
N SER A 96 6.21 26.84 -3.18
CA SER A 96 5.16 26.00 -3.78
C SER A 96 4.16 25.48 -2.76
N TYR A 97 4.60 25.18 -1.54
CA TYR A 97 3.70 24.72 -0.49
C TYR A 97 2.92 25.89 0.14
N LEU A 98 3.57 27.04 0.35
CA LEU A 98 2.89 28.26 0.79
C LEU A 98 1.70 28.63 -0.11
N ARG A 99 1.84 28.50 -1.44
CA ARG A 99 0.73 28.77 -2.38
C ARG A 99 -0.51 27.90 -2.19
N GLN A 100 -0.37 26.73 -1.56
CA GLN A 100 -1.49 25.86 -1.23
C GLN A 100 -2.13 26.26 0.11
N LEU A 101 -1.33 26.80 1.03
CA LEU A 101 -1.79 27.26 2.34
C LEU A 101 -2.47 28.63 2.29
N LEU A 102 -2.09 29.51 1.36
CA LEU A 102 -2.70 30.84 1.22
C LEU A 102 -4.21 30.79 0.94
N PRO A 103 -4.72 30.01 -0.04
CA PRO A 103 -6.17 29.88 -0.27
C PRO A 103 -6.91 29.22 0.90
N ALA A 104 -6.21 28.38 1.68
CA ALA A 104 -6.76 27.76 2.88
C ALA A 104 -6.83 28.73 4.08
N GLY A 105 -6.30 29.94 3.94
CA GLY A 105 -6.47 31.02 4.91
C GLY A 105 -5.26 31.35 5.77
N LEU A 106 -4.07 30.76 5.51
CA LEU A 106 -2.90 30.87 6.40
C LEU A 106 -2.57 32.28 6.89
N LEU A 107 -2.70 33.28 6.00
CA LEU A 107 -2.35 34.69 6.29
C LEU A 107 -3.56 35.61 6.41
N THR A 108 -4.76 35.08 6.22
CA THR A 108 -6.00 35.88 6.19
C THR A 108 -6.99 35.45 7.27
N ASP A 109 -6.72 34.37 8.01
CA ASP A 109 -7.56 33.95 9.11
C ASP A 109 -7.49 34.99 10.26
N PRO A 110 -8.63 35.54 10.70
CA PRO A 110 -8.67 36.60 11.69
C PRO A 110 -8.31 36.13 13.11
N ARG A 111 -8.26 34.81 13.37
CA ARG A 111 -8.00 34.26 14.70
C ARG A 111 -6.51 34.26 15.03
N HIS A 112 -5.66 33.83 14.10
CA HIS A 112 -4.22 33.85 14.22
C HIS A 112 -3.57 33.63 12.85
N HIS A 113 -2.37 34.17 12.65
CA HIS A 113 -1.54 33.88 11.50
C HIS A 113 -0.06 33.92 11.93
N PRO A 114 0.83 33.20 11.23
CA PRO A 114 2.24 33.17 11.59
C PRO A 114 2.85 34.56 11.48
N ARG A 115 3.57 34.96 12.52
CA ARG A 115 4.28 36.25 12.62
C ARG A 115 5.55 36.24 11.78
N VAL A 116 6.15 35.08 11.56
CA VAL A 116 7.36 34.88 10.78
C VAL A 116 7.15 33.77 9.76
N LEU A 117 7.42 34.08 8.49
CA LEU A 117 7.44 33.08 7.42
C LEU A 117 8.85 32.99 6.86
N MET A 118 9.44 31.81 6.97
CA MET A 118 10.67 31.48 6.27
C MET A 118 10.33 30.76 4.95
N LEU A 119 10.88 31.29 3.86
CA LEU A 119 10.77 30.73 2.53
C LEU A 119 12.14 30.37 2.00
N GLY A 120 12.33 29.11 1.64
CA GLY A 120 13.62 28.62 1.17
C GLY A 120 13.50 27.46 0.19
N GLY A 121 14.63 27.09 -0.39
CA GLY A 121 14.75 25.91 -1.24
C GLY A 121 14.19 26.03 -2.67
N GLU A 122 13.40 27.06 -3.01
CA GLU A 122 12.94 27.37 -4.38
C GLU A 122 13.00 28.86 -4.69
N ALA A 123 13.07 29.21 -5.98
CA ALA A 123 13.02 30.61 -6.39
C ALA A 123 11.63 31.21 -6.14
N LEU A 124 11.60 32.35 -5.44
CA LEU A 124 10.37 33.07 -5.15
C LEU A 124 9.96 33.94 -6.36
N GLY A 125 8.69 33.86 -6.75
CA GLY A 125 8.16 34.63 -7.89
C GLY A 125 7.77 36.07 -7.52
N PRO A 126 7.83 37.05 -8.44
CA PRO A 126 7.50 38.45 -8.16
C PRO A 126 6.07 38.72 -7.67
N ALA A 127 5.11 37.86 -7.99
CA ALA A 127 3.74 37.99 -7.51
C ALA A 127 3.63 37.67 -6.01
N LEU A 128 4.13 36.51 -5.61
CA LEU A 128 4.15 36.09 -4.20
C LEU A 128 5.06 36.99 -3.36
N TRP A 129 6.17 37.50 -3.91
CA TRP A 129 6.99 38.51 -3.25
C TRP A 129 6.20 39.77 -2.91
N ARG A 130 5.46 40.34 -3.87
CA ARG A 130 4.64 41.54 -3.65
C ARG A 130 3.50 41.31 -2.68
N GLU A 131 2.88 40.13 -2.74
CA GLU A 131 1.82 39.72 -1.83
C GLU A 131 2.32 39.68 -0.39
N LEU A 132 3.47 39.05 -0.14
CA LEU A 132 4.06 38.98 1.19
C LEU A 132 4.62 40.33 1.66
N ALA A 133 5.24 41.11 0.78
CA ALA A 133 5.73 42.46 1.10
C ALA A 133 4.60 43.43 1.48
N ALA A 134 3.36 43.14 1.07
CA ALA A 134 2.19 43.95 1.41
C ALA A 134 1.58 43.61 2.78
N LEU A 135 2.11 42.61 3.50
CA LEU A 135 1.64 42.20 4.82
C LEU A 135 2.53 42.83 5.91
N PRO A 136 2.12 43.97 6.52
CA PRO A 136 2.96 44.67 7.49
C PRO A 136 3.14 43.89 8.80
N ASP A 137 2.22 42.97 9.10
CA ASP A 137 2.16 42.23 10.35
C ASP A 137 2.86 40.85 10.27
N VAL A 138 3.36 40.47 9.08
CA VAL A 138 4.10 39.22 8.86
C VAL A 138 5.52 39.49 8.40
N ALA A 139 6.49 39.07 9.21
CA ALA A 139 7.90 39.12 8.85
C ALA A 139 8.26 37.93 7.94
N ALA A 140 8.07 38.09 6.64
CA ALA A 140 8.45 37.07 5.66
C ALA A 140 9.92 37.25 5.22
N TYR A 141 10.65 36.14 5.13
CA TYR A 141 12.05 36.11 4.71
C TYR A 141 12.25 35.12 3.57
N ASN A 142 13.05 35.52 2.58
CA ASN A 142 13.58 34.63 1.57
C ASN A 142 15.00 34.21 1.97
N PHE A 143 15.15 32.94 2.31
CA PHE A 143 16.41 32.31 2.69
C PHE A 143 17.00 31.51 1.53
N TYR A 144 18.32 31.48 1.48
CA TYR A 144 19.09 30.68 0.54
C TYR A 144 20.27 30.04 1.24
N GLY A 145 20.42 28.74 1.04
CA GLY A 145 21.63 28.03 1.39
C GLY A 145 21.67 26.64 0.75
N PRO A 146 22.84 26.18 0.30
CA PRO A 146 23.04 24.78 0.00
C PRO A 146 23.28 23.99 1.29
N THR A 147 22.96 22.70 1.31
CA THR A 147 23.22 21.80 2.44
C THR A 147 24.69 21.80 2.87
N GLU A 148 25.60 22.00 1.93
CA GLU A 148 27.04 22.13 2.13
C GLU A 148 27.47 23.36 2.97
N CYS A 149 26.57 24.34 3.13
CA CYS A 149 26.71 25.49 4.00
C CYS A 149 25.67 25.51 5.14
N THR A 150 25.15 24.34 5.52
CA THR A 150 24.27 24.12 6.69
C THR A 150 22.98 24.94 6.66
N VAL A 151 21.98 24.41 5.93
CA VAL A 151 20.62 24.96 5.77
C VAL A 151 20.61 26.32 5.06
N ASP A 152 20.91 27.41 5.79
CA ASP A 152 20.86 28.77 5.28
C ASP A 152 22.21 29.47 5.34
N ALA A 153 22.49 30.24 4.31
CA ALA A 153 23.70 31.05 4.20
C ALA A 153 23.42 32.53 3.95
N LEU A 154 22.35 32.84 3.22
CA LEU A 154 21.92 34.19 2.85
C LEU A 154 20.45 34.37 3.24
N ALA A 155 20.08 35.59 3.62
CA ALA A 155 18.71 35.95 3.94
C ALA A 155 18.35 37.34 3.40
N CYS A 156 17.10 37.48 2.96
CA CYS A 156 16.47 38.75 2.65
C CYS A 156 15.14 38.84 3.38
N ARG A 157 14.91 39.91 4.15
CA ARG A 157 13.54 40.25 4.55
C ARG A 157 12.76 40.69 3.32
N ILE A 158 11.55 40.18 3.16
CA ILE A 158 10.69 40.49 2.02
C ILE A 158 10.01 41.83 2.31
N GLU A 159 10.52 42.87 1.66
CA GLU A 159 9.99 44.23 1.74
C GLU A 159 9.56 44.72 0.36
N ALA A 160 8.97 45.92 0.30
CA ALA A 160 8.53 46.56 -0.93
C ALA A 160 9.73 46.89 -1.85
N ALA A 161 10.15 45.89 -2.61
CA ALA A 161 11.19 45.94 -3.62
C ALA A 161 10.60 45.52 -4.97
N ASP A 162 11.13 46.09 -6.06
CA ASP A 162 10.63 45.84 -7.41
C ASP A 162 10.81 44.39 -7.89
N ARG A 163 11.64 43.58 -7.20
CA ARG A 163 11.92 42.19 -7.56
C ARG A 163 12.41 41.33 -6.39
N PRO A 164 12.25 39.99 -6.47
CA PRO A 164 12.81 39.06 -5.51
C PRO A 164 14.34 39.11 -5.39
N LEU A 165 14.82 39.08 -4.15
CA LEU A 165 16.24 39.14 -3.78
C LEU A 165 16.65 37.89 -3.01
N VAL A 166 17.93 37.50 -3.12
CA VAL A 166 18.53 36.46 -2.26
C VAL A 166 19.00 37.07 -0.95
N GLY A 167 19.40 38.34 -0.98
CA GLY A 167 19.69 39.13 0.21
C GLY A 167 21.15 39.13 0.59
N ARG A 168 21.45 39.10 1.89
CA ARG A 168 22.80 39.29 2.45
C ARG A 168 23.28 38.05 3.19
N PRO A 169 24.60 37.84 3.31
CA PRO A 169 25.15 36.74 4.10
C PRO A 169 24.74 36.83 5.56
N LEU A 170 24.41 35.68 6.13
CA LEU A 170 24.15 35.55 7.56
C LEU A 170 25.40 35.87 8.39
N PRO A 171 25.23 36.30 9.67
CA PRO A 171 26.35 36.51 10.57
C PRO A 171 27.31 35.32 10.63
N GLY A 172 28.58 35.55 10.28
CA GLY A 172 29.60 34.50 10.24
C GLY A 172 29.75 33.78 8.89
N VAL A 173 28.94 34.13 7.88
CA VAL A 173 29.09 33.74 6.48
C VAL A 173 29.73 34.89 5.69
N ARG A 174 30.66 34.56 4.82
CA ARG A 174 31.18 35.44 3.78
C ARG A 174 30.70 34.92 2.44
N ALA A 175 30.11 35.80 1.63
CA ALA A 175 29.79 35.50 0.25
C ALA A 175 30.75 36.25 -0.66
N TYR A 176 31.36 35.53 -1.59
CA TYR A 176 32.16 36.10 -2.67
C TYR A 176 31.45 35.85 -3.99
N VAL A 177 31.41 36.86 -4.85
CA VAL A 177 30.97 36.72 -6.23
C VAL A 177 32.23 36.80 -7.08
N LEU A 178 32.62 35.65 -7.63
CA LEU A 178 33.93 35.48 -8.25
C LEU A 178 33.80 35.20 -9.76
N ASP A 179 34.80 35.63 -10.52
CA ASP A 179 35.00 35.19 -11.90
C ASP A 179 35.57 33.76 -11.96
N ASP A 180 35.75 33.25 -13.18
CA ASP A 180 36.33 31.94 -13.47
C ASP A 180 37.79 31.77 -12.99
N ARG A 181 38.45 32.86 -12.62
CA ARG A 181 39.80 32.90 -12.05
C ARG A 181 39.81 33.16 -10.54
N LEU A 182 38.66 32.97 -9.89
CA LEU A 182 38.43 33.18 -8.48
C LEU A 182 38.67 34.62 -8.00
N ARG A 183 38.60 35.63 -8.88
CA ARG A 183 38.77 37.05 -8.51
C ARG A 183 37.41 37.72 -8.26
N PRO A 184 37.28 38.63 -7.28
CA PRO A 184 35.99 39.25 -7.00
C PRO A 184 35.57 40.14 -8.16
N VAL A 185 34.31 40.02 -8.58
CA VAL A 185 33.73 40.91 -9.59
C VAL A 185 33.11 42.14 -8.93
N PRO A 186 33.13 43.32 -9.58
CA PRO A 186 32.55 44.54 -9.01
C PRO A 186 31.02 44.46 -8.91
N PRO A 187 30.38 45.25 -8.02
CA PRO A 187 28.93 45.35 -7.96
C PRO A 187 28.28 45.61 -9.32
N GLY A 188 27.16 44.93 -9.58
CA GLY A 188 26.44 44.95 -10.85
C GLY A 188 26.84 43.85 -11.83
N VAL A 189 28.06 43.29 -11.71
CA VAL A 189 28.56 42.23 -12.60
C VAL A 189 28.21 40.84 -12.04
N GLY A 190 27.69 39.97 -12.92
CA GLY A 190 27.39 38.58 -12.58
C GLY A 190 28.63 37.73 -12.44
N GLY A 191 28.69 36.91 -11.40
CA GLY A 191 29.73 35.92 -11.17
C GLY A 191 29.19 34.74 -10.37
N GLU A 192 30.00 33.70 -10.20
CA GLU A 192 29.59 32.52 -9.43
C GLU A 192 29.70 32.80 -7.93
N LEU A 193 28.73 32.32 -7.16
CA LEU A 193 28.66 32.46 -5.72
C LEU A 193 29.56 31.44 -5.02
N TYR A 194 30.41 31.95 -4.13
CA TYR A 194 31.22 31.16 -3.21
C TYR A 194 30.88 31.55 -1.78
N LEU A 195 30.64 30.55 -0.93
CA LEU A 195 30.29 30.74 0.48
C LEU A 195 31.45 30.30 1.37
N ALA A 196 31.85 31.12 2.32
CA ALA A 196 32.93 30.82 3.26
C ALA A 196 32.49 31.14 4.69
N GLY A 197 33.19 30.56 5.66
CA GLY A 197 32.92 30.79 7.08
C GLY A 197 32.65 29.52 7.86
N GLU A 198 32.17 29.68 9.08
CA GLU A 198 32.07 28.57 10.05
C GLU A 198 30.85 27.68 9.84
N GLN A 199 29.88 28.11 9.01
CA GLN A 199 28.73 27.30 8.59
C GLN A 199 29.05 26.28 7.51
N LEU A 200 30.27 26.28 6.94
CA LEU A 200 30.67 25.26 5.99
C LEU A 200 30.70 23.87 6.63
N ALA A 201 30.11 22.91 5.93
CA ALA A 201 30.22 21.51 6.29
C ALA A 201 31.68 21.02 6.23
N ARG A 202 31.94 19.87 6.84
CA ARG A 202 33.26 19.21 6.76
C ARG A 202 33.58 18.86 5.30
N GLY A 203 32.56 18.44 4.55
CA GLY A 203 32.66 17.96 3.17
C GLY A 203 31.68 16.82 2.91
N TYR A 204 31.94 16.03 1.88
CA TYR A 204 31.16 14.84 1.56
C TYR A 204 31.77 13.58 2.20
N ALA A 205 30.99 12.86 3.01
CA ALA A 205 31.39 11.64 3.70
C ALA A 205 31.86 10.57 2.70
N GLY A 206 33.08 10.06 2.90
CA GLY A 206 33.69 9.05 2.02
C GLY A 206 34.00 9.54 0.60
N ARG A 207 33.98 10.86 0.33
CA ARG A 207 34.16 11.43 -1.02
C ARG A 207 35.17 12.60 -1.02
N PRO A 208 36.47 12.34 -0.74
CA PRO A 208 37.47 13.40 -0.61
C PRO A 208 37.73 14.16 -1.92
N ALA A 209 37.73 13.49 -3.08
CA ALA A 209 37.93 14.15 -4.37
C ALA A 209 36.82 15.16 -4.70
N LEU A 210 35.56 14.78 -4.48
CA LEU A 210 34.41 15.68 -4.67
C LEU A 210 34.43 16.82 -3.65
N THR A 211 34.86 16.53 -2.42
CA THR A 211 35.05 17.55 -1.38
C THR A 211 36.08 18.57 -1.82
N ALA A 212 37.26 18.13 -2.27
CA ALA A 212 38.32 19.04 -2.73
C ALA A 212 37.92 19.85 -3.98
N ALA A 213 37.08 19.31 -4.85
CA ALA A 213 36.60 20.00 -6.05
C ALA A 213 35.56 21.10 -5.77
N ARG A 214 34.88 21.05 -4.61
CA ARG A 214 33.79 21.99 -4.26
C ARG A 214 34.09 22.85 -3.04
N PHE A 215 34.81 22.33 -2.04
CA PHE A 215 35.29 23.04 -0.86
C PHE A 215 36.75 23.47 -1.10
N LEU A 216 36.92 24.55 -1.84
CA LEU A 216 38.19 25.12 -2.24
C LEU A 216 38.86 25.86 -1.07
N ALA A 217 40.15 26.15 -1.19
CA ALA A 217 40.83 27.09 -0.30
C ALA A 217 40.23 28.50 -0.48
N ASP A 218 40.03 29.24 0.61
CA ASP A 218 39.55 30.63 0.59
C ASP A 218 40.77 31.58 0.57
N PRO A 219 41.12 32.19 -0.57
CA PRO A 219 42.26 33.11 -0.64
C PRO A 219 41.98 34.47 0.00
N TYR A 220 40.73 34.76 0.37
CA TYR A 220 40.28 36.01 0.98
C TYR A 220 40.08 35.89 2.49
N GLY A 221 40.11 34.66 3.01
CA GLY A 221 39.97 34.34 4.42
C GLY A 221 41.31 34.24 5.17
N PRO A 222 41.27 33.96 6.48
CA PRO A 222 42.48 33.68 7.26
C PRO A 222 43.19 32.40 6.74
N PRO A 223 44.50 32.24 7.01
CA PRO A 223 45.25 31.07 6.55
C PRO A 223 44.59 29.74 6.92
N GLY A 224 44.36 28.88 5.92
CA GLY A 224 43.70 27.58 6.08
C GLY A 224 42.17 27.63 5.98
N ALA A 225 41.57 28.79 5.73
CA ALA A 225 40.14 28.91 5.47
C ALA A 225 39.73 28.22 4.15
N ARG A 226 38.45 27.85 4.06
CA ARG A 226 37.83 27.20 2.89
C ARG A 226 36.60 27.97 2.43
N MET A 227 36.29 27.87 1.15
CA MET A 227 35.06 28.37 0.53
C MET A 227 34.39 27.25 -0.29
N TYR A 228 33.06 27.23 -0.31
CA TYR A 228 32.25 26.30 -1.07
C TYR A 228 31.75 26.95 -2.36
N ARG A 229 32.00 26.28 -3.49
CA ARG A 229 31.54 26.68 -4.83
C ARG A 229 30.11 26.21 -5.07
N THR A 230 29.13 27.13 -5.09
CA THR A 230 27.71 26.75 -5.12
C THR A 230 27.21 26.30 -6.49
N GLY A 231 27.80 26.80 -7.58
CA GLY A 231 27.26 26.61 -8.94
C GLY A 231 26.14 27.59 -9.30
N ASP A 232 25.83 28.54 -8.43
CA ASP A 232 24.82 29.58 -8.68
C ASP A 232 25.47 30.88 -9.13
N VAL A 233 24.87 31.52 -10.13
CA VAL A 233 25.30 32.82 -10.64
C VAL A 233 24.47 33.92 -9.99
N VAL A 234 25.18 34.85 -9.36
CA VAL A 234 24.59 35.97 -8.64
C VAL A 234 25.31 37.27 -8.99
N ARG A 235 24.75 38.40 -8.58
CA ARG A 235 25.42 39.71 -8.69
C ARG A 235 25.11 40.57 -7.48
N TRP A 236 26.10 41.32 -7.01
CA TRP A 236 25.92 42.34 -5.98
C TRP A 236 25.15 43.55 -6.53
N SER A 237 24.23 44.10 -5.74
CA SER A 237 23.68 45.44 -5.90
C SER A 237 24.65 46.50 -5.37
N ALA A 238 24.40 47.78 -5.67
CA ALA A 238 25.19 48.87 -5.11
C ALA A 238 24.96 49.02 -3.59
N GLU A 239 23.80 48.57 -3.13
CA GLU A 239 23.34 48.58 -1.75
C GLU A 239 23.87 47.39 -0.93
N GLY A 240 24.60 46.47 -1.57
CA GLY A 240 25.23 45.32 -0.92
C GLY A 240 24.32 44.12 -0.74
N GLU A 241 23.43 43.87 -1.71
CA GLU A 241 22.50 42.72 -1.71
C GLU A 241 22.74 41.81 -2.92
N LEU A 242 22.54 40.50 -2.76
CA LEU A 242 22.71 39.54 -3.83
C LEU A 242 21.40 39.31 -4.60
N HIS A 243 21.51 39.41 -5.93
CA HIS A 243 20.47 38.99 -6.85
C HIS A 243 20.83 37.64 -7.46
N PHE A 244 19.87 36.71 -7.44
CA PHE A 244 19.98 35.49 -8.22
C PHE A 244 19.82 35.80 -9.71
N VAL A 245 20.74 35.31 -10.54
CA VAL A 245 20.69 35.46 -11.99
C VAL A 245 20.30 34.15 -12.65
N GLY A 246 20.76 33.03 -12.12
CA GLY A 246 20.50 31.70 -12.63
C GLY A 246 21.50 30.70 -12.09
N ARG A 247 21.45 29.48 -12.59
CA ARG A 247 22.50 28.49 -12.34
C ARG A 247 23.55 28.56 -13.44
N ALA A 248 24.79 28.22 -13.10
CA ALA A 248 25.82 27.98 -14.08
C ALA A 248 25.63 26.62 -14.79
N ASP A 249 24.69 25.78 -14.33
CA ASP A 249 24.34 24.44 -14.83
C ASP A 249 22.83 24.25 -15.17
N ASP A 250 22.44 23.14 -15.82
CA ASP A 250 21.14 22.93 -16.50
C ASP A 250 20.06 22.12 -15.70
N GLN A 251 20.06 22.17 -14.36
CA GLN A 251 19.16 21.38 -13.48
C GLN A 251 17.64 21.73 -13.54
N ILE A 252 16.73 20.73 -13.48
CA ILE A 252 15.25 20.88 -13.43
C ILE A 252 14.62 20.24 -12.16
N LYS A 253 13.44 20.72 -11.70
CA LYS A 253 12.67 20.13 -10.57
C LYS A 253 11.26 19.65 -10.98
N ILE A 254 10.91 18.39 -10.69
CA ILE A 254 9.61 17.75 -10.99
C ILE A 254 9.11 16.91 -9.81
N ARG A 255 7.85 17.10 -9.39
CA ARG A 255 7.19 16.33 -8.31
C ARG A 255 8.03 16.22 -7.02
N GLY A 256 8.80 17.26 -6.68
CA GLY A 256 9.71 17.26 -5.53
C GLY A 256 11.11 16.68 -5.79
N PHE A 257 11.36 16.07 -6.96
CA PHE A 257 12.64 15.48 -7.35
C PHE A 257 13.49 16.47 -8.17
N ARG A 258 14.79 16.52 -7.88
CA ARG A 258 15.80 17.20 -8.72
C ARG A 258 16.21 16.26 -9.85
N VAL A 259 16.05 16.70 -11.09
CA VAL A 259 16.28 15.93 -12.31
C VAL A 259 17.28 16.69 -13.19
N GLU A 260 18.30 15.99 -13.68
CA GLU A 260 19.26 16.50 -14.66
C GLU A 260 18.77 16.16 -16.06
N PRO A 261 18.32 17.11 -16.88
CA PRO A 261 17.83 16.81 -18.24
C PRO A 261 18.92 16.15 -19.08
N ALA A 262 20.18 16.60 -18.91
CA ALA A 262 21.33 16.06 -19.61
C ALA A 262 21.56 14.55 -19.36
N GLU A 263 21.17 14.02 -18.21
CA GLU A 263 21.26 12.58 -17.90
C GLU A 263 20.25 11.78 -18.75
N ILE A 264 19.05 12.32 -18.87
CA ILE A 264 17.98 11.73 -19.69
C ILE A 264 18.34 11.87 -21.18
N GLU A 265 18.81 13.05 -21.61
CA GLU A 265 19.27 13.34 -22.97
C GLU A 265 20.43 12.43 -23.38
N ALA A 266 21.42 12.22 -22.51
CA ALA A 266 22.54 11.32 -22.75
C ALA A 266 22.08 9.85 -22.92
N ARG A 267 21.09 9.43 -22.14
CA ARG A 267 20.54 8.07 -22.26
C ARG A 267 19.67 7.90 -23.52
N ILE A 268 18.92 8.92 -23.89
CA ILE A 268 18.15 8.95 -25.15
C ILE A 268 19.11 8.90 -26.35
N THR A 269 20.15 9.72 -26.36
CA THR A 269 21.16 9.76 -27.45
C THR A 269 22.09 8.55 -27.47
N ALA A 270 22.12 7.73 -26.42
CA ALA A 270 22.76 6.41 -26.45
C ALA A 270 21.98 5.38 -27.30
N HIS A 271 20.75 5.70 -27.73
CA HIS A 271 20.02 4.87 -28.69
C HIS A 271 20.58 5.07 -30.11
N PRO A 272 20.97 4.00 -30.84
CA PRO A 272 21.73 4.11 -32.10
C PRO A 272 21.01 4.87 -33.22
N ASP A 273 19.68 4.92 -33.17
CA ASP A 273 18.84 5.59 -34.17
C ASP A 273 18.60 7.10 -33.90
N LEU A 274 19.14 7.66 -32.81
CA LEU A 274 18.94 9.06 -32.44
C LEU A 274 20.27 9.84 -32.43
N ALA A 275 20.29 11.00 -33.09
CA ALA A 275 21.46 11.88 -33.16
C ALA A 275 21.51 12.90 -32.01
N GLU A 276 20.37 13.53 -31.70
CA GLU A 276 20.28 14.57 -30.68
C GLU A 276 19.00 14.41 -29.87
N ALA A 277 19.04 14.84 -28.61
CA ALA A 277 17.86 14.93 -27.77
C ALA A 277 17.94 16.15 -26.86
N VAL A 278 16.80 16.81 -26.64
CA VAL A 278 16.63 17.80 -25.58
C VAL A 278 15.41 17.44 -24.75
N VAL A 279 15.55 17.46 -23.44
CA VAL A 279 14.49 17.20 -22.49
C VAL A 279 14.01 18.54 -21.93
N SER A 280 12.71 18.78 -22.06
CA SER A 280 12.07 20.02 -21.64
C SER A 280 10.94 19.74 -20.67
N LEU A 281 10.71 20.71 -19.78
CA LEU A 281 9.62 20.69 -18.83
C LEU A 281 8.43 21.46 -19.39
N HIS A 282 7.27 20.82 -19.45
CA HIS A 282 6.01 21.43 -19.86
C HIS A 282 5.01 21.46 -18.70
N GLN A 283 4.09 22.42 -18.74
CA GLN A 283 2.93 22.49 -17.86
C GLN A 283 1.67 22.17 -18.66
N ASP A 284 0.97 21.11 -18.27
CA ASP A 284 -0.30 20.67 -18.86
C ASP A 284 -1.35 20.58 -17.74
N GLY A 285 -2.43 21.36 -17.83
CA GLY A 285 -3.47 21.44 -16.79
C GLY A 285 -2.94 21.73 -15.38
N GLY A 286 -1.89 22.56 -15.25
CA GLY A 286 -1.25 22.88 -13.97
C GLY A 286 -0.22 21.84 -13.46
N ARG A 287 -0.04 20.71 -14.14
CA ARG A 287 0.92 19.65 -13.78
C ARG A 287 2.22 19.78 -14.59
N LYS A 288 3.38 19.70 -13.91
CA LYS A 288 4.71 19.69 -14.53
C LYS A 288 5.03 18.28 -15.08
N ARG A 289 5.30 18.15 -16.39
CA ARG A 289 5.64 16.89 -17.08
C ARG A 289 6.87 17.05 -17.98
N LEU A 290 7.66 15.99 -18.11
CA LEU A 290 8.80 15.93 -19.03
C LEU A 290 8.34 15.57 -20.44
N ALA A 291 8.85 16.28 -21.44
CA ALA A 291 8.80 15.90 -22.84
C ALA A 291 10.23 15.81 -23.39
N ALA A 292 10.52 14.75 -24.13
CA ALA A 292 11.79 14.59 -24.84
C ALA A 292 11.60 14.91 -26.32
N TYR A 293 12.44 15.79 -26.85
CA TYR A 293 12.49 16.15 -28.26
C TYR A 293 13.70 15.49 -28.88
N VAL A 294 13.47 14.65 -29.89
CA VAL A 294 14.51 13.78 -30.44
C VAL A 294 14.69 14.04 -31.93
N VAL A 295 15.95 14.04 -32.37
CA VAL A 295 16.34 14.14 -33.77
C VAL A 295 16.89 12.79 -34.22
N PRO A 296 16.32 12.16 -35.26
CA PRO A 296 16.82 10.88 -35.77
C PRO A 296 18.22 10.98 -36.35
N ALA A 297 19.00 9.89 -36.29
CA ALA A 297 20.28 9.80 -36.97
C ALA A 297 20.11 9.83 -38.50
N ALA A 298 21.13 10.31 -39.22
CA ALA A 298 21.07 10.43 -40.68
C ALA A 298 20.82 9.07 -41.34
N GLY A 299 19.66 8.92 -42.01
CA GLY A 299 19.23 7.68 -42.67
C GLY A 299 18.48 6.68 -41.76
N ALA A 300 18.25 7.01 -40.47
CA ALA A 300 17.47 6.21 -39.53
C ALA A 300 16.04 6.75 -39.36
N SER A 301 15.10 5.86 -38.99
CA SER A 301 13.73 6.25 -38.62
C SER A 301 13.66 6.47 -37.10
N ALA A 302 12.90 7.47 -36.65
CA ALA A 302 12.72 7.74 -35.23
C ALA A 302 12.10 6.52 -34.51
N PRO A 303 12.68 6.05 -33.38
CA PRO A 303 12.08 4.98 -32.59
C PRO A 303 10.72 5.40 -32.02
N SER A 304 9.82 4.44 -31.85
CA SER A 304 8.50 4.71 -31.24
C SER A 304 8.64 5.13 -29.77
N ALA A 305 7.68 5.90 -29.26
CA ALA A 305 7.65 6.32 -27.85
C ALA A 305 7.70 5.12 -26.88
N ALA A 306 7.10 3.98 -27.23
CA ALA A 306 7.15 2.77 -26.42
C ALA A 306 8.57 2.17 -26.34
N GLN A 307 9.31 2.18 -27.47
CA GLN A 307 10.71 1.71 -27.51
C GLN A 307 11.63 2.63 -26.71
N LEU A 308 11.45 3.96 -26.82
CA LEU A 308 12.23 4.93 -26.05
C LEU A 308 11.94 4.84 -24.55
N ARG A 309 10.67 4.61 -24.15
CA ARG A 309 10.32 4.38 -22.73
C ARG A 309 10.96 3.11 -22.20
N ALA A 310 10.90 2.01 -22.94
CA ALA A 310 11.50 0.74 -22.53
C ALA A 310 13.03 0.88 -22.38
N HIS A 311 13.70 1.57 -23.31
CA HIS A 311 15.13 1.85 -23.27
C HIS A 311 15.55 2.72 -22.07
N LEU A 312 14.70 3.67 -21.67
CA LEU A 312 14.95 4.53 -20.51
C LEU A 312 14.61 3.85 -19.18
N ALA A 313 13.53 3.06 -19.12
CA ALA A 313 13.08 2.36 -17.91
C ALA A 313 14.07 1.29 -17.42
N ASP A 314 14.95 0.80 -18.31
CA ASP A 314 16.02 -0.15 -17.96
C ASP A 314 17.17 0.50 -17.14
N GLY A 315 17.22 1.84 -17.06
CA GLY A 315 18.32 2.54 -16.38
C GLY A 315 17.96 3.83 -15.65
N LEU A 316 16.72 4.30 -15.72
CA LEU A 316 16.23 5.51 -15.05
C LEU A 316 14.98 5.20 -14.21
N PRO A 317 14.81 5.83 -13.03
CA PRO A 317 13.56 5.76 -12.27
C PRO A 317 12.36 6.32 -13.05
N ASP A 318 11.16 5.80 -12.78
CA ASP A 318 9.91 6.16 -13.48
C ASP A 318 9.63 7.67 -13.56
N TYR A 319 10.00 8.46 -12.54
CA TYR A 319 9.78 9.91 -12.54
C TYR A 319 10.73 10.69 -13.47
N MET A 320 11.82 10.07 -13.94
CA MET A 320 12.76 10.63 -14.91
C MET A 320 12.43 10.24 -16.36
N VAL A 321 11.55 9.27 -16.57
CA VAL A 321 11.13 8.85 -17.91
C VAL A 321 10.17 9.91 -18.50
N PRO A 322 10.47 10.51 -19.67
CA PRO A 322 9.59 11.49 -20.30
C PRO A 322 8.20 10.94 -20.59
N ALA A 323 7.17 11.76 -20.29
CA ALA A 323 5.78 11.39 -20.52
C ALA A 323 5.42 11.41 -22.01
N ALA A 324 6.09 12.25 -22.79
CA ALA A 324 5.95 12.36 -24.24
C ALA A 324 7.32 12.38 -24.95
N PHE A 325 7.35 11.83 -26.17
CA PHE A 325 8.50 11.85 -27.06
C PHE A 325 8.07 12.50 -28.38
N VAL A 326 8.72 13.59 -28.76
CA VAL A 326 8.38 14.39 -29.93
C VAL A 326 9.55 14.34 -30.89
N THR A 327 9.32 13.81 -32.10
CA THR A 327 10.36 13.79 -33.13
C THR A 327 10.39 15.14 -33.83
N VAL A 328 11.58 15.75 -33.93
CA VAL A 328 11.80 17.01 -34.65
C VAL A 328 12.90 16.84 -35.70
N PRO A 329 12.82 17.54 -36.84
CA PRO A 329 13.83 17.42 -37.90
C PRO A 329 15.19 18.01 -37.48
N GLU A 330 15.19 19.05 -36.64
CA GLU A 330 16.38 19.66 -36.04
C GLU A 330 16.00 20.37 -34.73
N LEU A 331 16.95 20.56 -33.81
CA LEU A 331 16.72 21.36 -32.60
C LEU A 331 16.81 22.85 -32.94
N PRO A 332 15.78 23.67 -32.63
CA PRO A 332 15.84 25.10 -32.89
C PRO A 332 16.93 25.74 -32.02
N LEU A 333 17.80 26.56 -32.60
CA LEU A 333 18.88 27.26 -31.88
C LEU A 333 18.62 28.77 -31.80
N THR A 334 19.16 29.40 -30.75
CA THR A 334 19.25 30.85 -30.56
C THR A 334 20.45 31.43 -31.35
N ALA A 335 20.53 32.75 -31.49
CA ALA A 335 21.66 33.43 -32.15
C ALA A 335 23.03 33.15 -31.52
N ASN A 336 23.07 32.62 -30.28
CA ASN A 336 24.27 32.24 -29.56
C ASN A 336 24.56 30.72 -29.60
N GLY A 337 23.89 29.96 -30.47
CA GLY A 337 24.13 28.52 -30.67
C GLY A 337 23.56 27.60 -29.58
N LYS A 338 22.73 28.10 -28.66
CA LYS A 338 22.02 27.29 -27.64
C LYS A 338 20.61 26.92 -28.10
N VAL A 339 20.09 25.76 -27.68
CA VAL A 339 18.72 25.31 -27.98
C VAL A 339 17.67 26.33 -27.49
N ASP A 340 16.85 26.82 -28.42
CA ASP A 340 15.73 27.72 -28.18
C ASP A 340 14.47 26.93 -27.79
N ARG A 341 14.38 26.63 -26.49
CA ARG A 341 13.28 25.83 -25.90
C ARG A 341 11.89 26.44 -26.12
N ARG A 342 11.78 27.74 -26.45
CA ARG A 342 10.49 28.40 -26.73
C ARG A 342 9.93 28.06 -28.10
N ARG A 343 10.78 27.59 -29.01
CA ARG A 343 10.42 27.22 -30.39
C ARG A 343 10.19 25.72 -30.56
N LEU A 344 10.27 24.94 -29.49
CA LEU A 344 9.97 23.52 -29.51
C LEU A 344 8.44 23.29 -29.67
N PRO A 345 8.01 22.34 -30.51
CA PRO A 345 6.59 22.06 -30.74
C PRO A 345 5.89 21.53 -29.48
N ALA A 346 4.57 21.76 -29.35
CA ALA A 346 3.82 21.25 -28.21
C ALA A 346 3.71 19.70 -28.26
N PRO A 347 3.97 18.98 -27.16
CA PRO A 347 3.87 17.53 -27.11
C PRO A 347 2.42 17.03 -27.03
N ASP A 348 2.14 15.88 -27.66
CA ASP A 348 0.87 15.15 -27.50
C ASP A 348 0.94 14.22 -26.29
N TRP A 349 0.04 14.43 -25.33
CA TRP A 349 0.02 13.73 -24.04
C TRP A 349 -0.82 12.45 -24.04
N SER A 350 -1.55 12.16 -25.12
CA SER A 350 -2.47 11.02 -25.23
C SER A 350 -1.76 9.65 -25.29
N ALA A 351 -0.50 9.61 -25.71
CA ALA A 351 0.27 8.38 -25.97
C ALA A 351 1.06 7.83 -24.75
N GLY A 352 0.78 8.27 -23.52
CA GLY A 352 1.59 8.01 -22.31
C GLY A 352 1.05 6.99 -21.30
N ALA A 353 -0.05 6.29 -21.57
CA ALA A 353 -0.84 5.59 -20.55
C ALA A 353 -0.78 4.04 -20.56
N ASP A 354 0.27 3.41 -21.12
CA ASP A 354 0.30 1.94 -21.35
C ASP A 354 1.18 1.13 -20.37
N ARG A 355 0.78 1.11 -19.10
CA ARG A 355 0.68 -0.14 -18.32
C ARG A 355 -0.69 -0.17 -17.65
N ALA A 356 -1.61 -0.87 -18.32
CA ALA A 356 -2.92 -1.40 -17.92
C ALA A 356 -3.70 -0.77 -16.74
N TYR A 357 -3.75 0.56 -16.61
CA TYR A 357 -4.84 1.17 -15.85
C TYR A 357 -6.12 1.02 -16.67
N ARG A 358 -6.90 -0.01 -16.36
CA ARG A 358 -8.28 -0.11 -16.84
C ARG A 358 -9.19 0.60 -15.85
N ALA A 359 -9.83 1.69 -16.28
CA ALA A 359 -10.78 2.39 -15.42
C ALA A 359 -11.97 1.48 -15.04
N PRO A 360 -12.49 1.57 -13.80
CA PRO A 360 -13.77 0.96 -13.42
C PRO A 360 -14.91 1.43 -14.36
N ARG A 361 -15.64 0.48 -14.96
CA ARG A 361 -16.70 0.71 -15.94
C ARG A 361 -18.09 0.51 -15.34
N THR A 362 -18.31 -0.59 -14.65
CA THR A 362 -19.62 -0.90 -14.06
C THR A 362 -19.87 -0.10 -12.78
N GLU A 363 -21.12 -0.01 -12.35
CA GLU A 363 -21.45 0.61 -11.05
C GLU A 363 -20.79 -0.15 -9.89
N ALA A 364 -20.84 -1.49 -9.92
CA ALA A 364 -20.16 -2.34 -8.95
C ALA A 364 -18.63 -2.15 -8.96
N GLU A 365 -17.98 -2.08 -10.13
CA GLU A 365 -16.55 -1.79 -10.23
C GLU A 365 -16.22 -0.40 -9.64
N ARG A 366 -17.04 0.62 -9.90
CA ARG A 366 -16.82 1.99 -9.38
C ARG A 366 -16.99 2.08 -7.87
N LEU A 367 -18.03 1.46 -7.32
CA LEU A 367 -18.26 1.38 -5.88
C LEU A 367 -17.11 0.64 -5.19
N LEU A 368 -16.70 -0.53 -5.71
CA LEU A 368 -15.59 -1.30 -5.15
C LEU A 368 -14.25 -0.57 -5.24
N ALA A 369 -13.95 0.05 -6.38
CA ALA A 369 -12.74 0.86 -6.53
C ALA A 369 -12.71 2.05 -5.57
N GLY A 370 -13.85 2.70 -5.34
CA GLY A 370 -13.97 3.79 -4.35
C GLY A 370 -13.73 3.30 -2.92
N ILE A 371 -14.38 2.21 -2.52
CA ILE A 371 -14.19 1.58 -1.21
C ILE A 371 -12.72 1.18 -0.99
N TRP A 372 -12.07 0.61 -2.02
CA TRP A 372 -10.66 0.22 -1.94
C TRP A 372 -9.73 1.42 -1.89
N ALA A 373 -9.98 2.45 -2.69
CA ALA A 373 -9.16 3.67 -2.69
C ALA A 373 -9.14 4.33 -1.30
N GLU A 374 -10.31 4.41 -0.67
CA GLU A 374 -10.50 4.94 0.68
C GLU A 374 -9.80 4.08 1.74
N LEU A 375 -10.08 2.77 1.78
CA LEU A 375 -9.52 1.87 2.80
C LEU A 375 -8.00 1.63 2.65
N LEU A 376 -7.47 1.67 1.43
CA LEU A 376 -6.04 1.42 1.15
C LEU A 376 -5.21 2.71 1.10
N GLY A 377 -5.85 3.88 1.14
CA GLY A 377 -5.18 5.19 1.06
C GLY A 377 -4.45 5.39 -0.27
N VAL A 378 -5.07 5.00 -1.39
CA VAL A 378 -4.50 5.13 -2.75
C VAL A 378 -5.35 6.06 -3.61
N GLU A 379 -4.71 6.96 -4.38
CA GLU A 379 -5.42 7.99 -5.18
C GLU A 379 -6.40 7.38 -6.20
N ARG A 380 -6.04 6.24 -6.80
CA ARG A 380 -6.82 5.57 -7.84
C ARG A 380 -6.64 4.05 -7.80
N VAL A 381 -7.74 3.32 -7.96
CA VAL A 381 -7.78 1.86 -8.15
C VAL A 381 -8.37 1.53 -9.52
N GLY A 382 -7.61 0.82 -10.34
CA GLY A 382 -8.03 0.26 -11.62
C GLY A 382 -8.85 -1.02 -11.43
N ALA A 383 -9.66 -1.34 -12.44
CA ALA A 383 -10.51 -2.53 -12.45
C ALA A 383 -9.71 -3.84 -12.34
N ASP A 384 -8.46 -3.85 -12.83
CA ASP A 384 -7.58 -5.02 -12.81
C ASP A 384 -6.53 -4.97 -11.68
N ASP A 385 -6.59 -3.96 -10.81
CA ASP A 385 -5.69 -3.84 -9.66
C ASP A 385 -6.03 -4.90 -8.61
N ASN A 386 -5.00 -5.51 -8.02
CA ASN A 386 -5.15 -6.56 -7.03
C ASN A 386 -5.13 -5.99 -5.59
N PHE A 387 -6.14 -6.34 -4.79
CA PHE A 387 -6.35 -5.87 -3.42
C PHE A 387 -5.10 -6.02 -2.54
N PHE A 388 -4.48 -7.20 -2.56
CA PHE A 388 -3.34 -7.54 -1.72
C PHE A 388 -2.05 -6.87 -2.22
N MET A 389 -1.95 -6.65 -3.55
CA MET A 389 -0.84 -5.91 -4.14
C MET A 389 -0.87 -4.41 -3.81
N LEU A 390 -2.06 -3.87 -3.58
CA LEU A 390 -2.25 -2.49 -3.13
C LEU A 390 -2.07 -2.32 -1.61
N GLY A 391 -1.71 -3.40 -0.89
CA GLY A 391 -1.48 -3.38 0.56
C GLY A 391 -2.69 -3.78 1.40
N GLY A 392 -3.73 -4.36 0.79
CA GLY A 392 -4.88 -4.90 1.51
C GLY A 392 -4.53 -6.14 2.32
N ASP A 393 -5.14 -6.29 3.50
CA ASP A 393 -4.98 -7.43 4.40
C ASP A 393 -6.33 -8.09 4.75
N SER A 394 -6.30 -9.12 5.60
CA SER A 394 -7.51 -9.83 6.02
C SER A 394 -8.52 -8.96 6.76
N ILE A 395 -8.09 -7.95 7.52
CA ILE A 395 -8.99 -7.09 8.29
C ILE A 395 -9.63 -6.05 7.36
N LEU A 396 -8.83 -5.43 6.49
CA LEU A 396 -9.34 -4.52 5.46
C LEU A 396 -10.33 -5.23 4.53
N SER A 397 -10.14 -6.53 4.25
CA SER A 397 -11.09 -7.31 3.45
C SER A 397 -12.49 -7.41 4.09
N ILE A 398 -12.59 -7.44 5.42
CA ILE A 398 -13.85 -7.44 6.15
C ILE A 398 -14.51 -6.06 6.07
N GLN A 399 -13.73 -4.98 6.19
CA GLN A 399 -14.23 -3.61 6.01
C GLN A 399 -14.72 -3.35 4.58
N VAL A 400 -14.00 -3.85 3.56
CA VAL A 400 -14.44 -3.82 2.16
C VAL A 400 -15.82 -4.44 2.04
N VAL A 401 -16.04 -5.62 2.64
CA VAL A 401 -17.33 -6.33 2.57
C VAL A 401 -18.43 -5.59 3.31
N SER A 402 -18.15 -5.10 4.52
CA SER A 402 -19.11 -4.31 5.30
C SER A 402 -19.57 -3.07 4.51
N ARG A 403 -18.63 -2.29 3.96
CA ARG A 403 -18.93 -1.09 3.18
C ARG A 403 -19.59 -1.42 1.83
N ALA A 404 -19.17 -2.50 1.17
CA ALA A 404 -19.78 -2.93 -0.08
C ALA A 404 -21.25 -3.37 0.13
N ARG A 405 -21.55 -4.09 1.21
CA ARG A 405 -22.92 -4.46 1.57
C ARG A 405 -23.78 -3.24 1.92
N ALA A 406 -23.24 -2.28 2.66
CA ALA A 406 -23.91 -1.01 2.91
C ALA A 406 -24.23 -0.24 1.62
N ALA A 407 -23.37 -0.37 0.60
CA ALA A 407 -23.58 0.16 -0.75
C ALA A 407 -24.44 -0.75 -1.66
N GLY A 408 -25.05 -1.83 -1.13
CA GLY A 408 -25.95 -2.71 -1.87
C GLY A 408 -25.27 -3.86 -2.63
N LEU A 409 -23.95 -4.04 -2.51
CA LEU A 409 -23.22 -5.13 -3.14
C LEU A 409 -23.13 -6.34 -2.20
N ALA A 410 -23.79 -7.44 -2.58
CA ALA A 410 -23.74 -8.68 -1.82
C ALA A 410 -22.39 -9.39 -2.06
N LEU A 411 -21.48 -9.29 -1.08
CA LEU A 411 -20.13 -9.84 -1.09
C LEU A 411 -19.80 -10.54 0.23
N THR A 412 -18.84 -11.45 0.21
CA THR A 412 -18.28 -12.14 1.39
C THR A 412 -16.76 -11.90 1.47
N PRO A 413 -16.12 -11.95 2.66
CA PRO A 413 -14.67 -11.76 2.79
C PRO A 413 -13.90 -12.73 1.89
N ARG A 414 -14.39 -13.96 1.72
CA ARG A 414 -13.76 -14.94 0.85
C ARG A 414 -13.81 -14.59 -0.64
N GLU A 415 -14.83 -13.87 -1.10
CA GLU A 415 -14.87 -13.42 -2.49
C GLU A 415 -13.74 -12.43 -2.78
N VAL A 416 -13.40 -11.55 -1.85
CA VAL A 416 -12.21 -10.67 -1.96
C VAL A 416 -10.92 -11.48 -2.12
N PHE A 417 -10.79 -12.61 -1.40
CA PHE A 417 -9.61 -13.49 -1.55
C PHE A 417 -9.61 -14.32 -2.84
N ARG A 418 -10.79 -14.73 -3.33
CA ARG A 418 -10.92 -15.57 -4.53
C ARG A 418 -10.86 -14.76 -5.83
N HIS A 419 -11.31 -13.51 -5.74
CA HIS A 419 -11.45 -12.55 -6.83
C HIS A 419 -10.72 -11.28 -6.40
N PRO A 420 -9.38 -11.31 -6.35
CA PRO A 420 -8.59 -10.27 -5.72
C PRO A 420 -8.51 -9.00 -6.55
N THR A 421 -9.16 -8.90 -7.71
CA THR A 421 -9.25 -7.66 -8.49
C THR A 421 -10.65 -7.07 -8.46
N VAL A 422 -10.76 -5.74 -8.61
CA VAL A 422 -12.05 -5.04 -8.60
C VAL A 422 -13.03 -5.62 -9.62
N ALA A 423 -12.56 -5.98 -10.80
CA ALA A 423 -13.37 -6.53 -11.87
C ALA A 423 -13.86 -7.95 -11.60
N GLU A 424 -12.97 -8.82 -11.12
CA GLU A 424 -13.35 -10.18 -10.76
C GLU A 424 -14.34 -10.18 -9.59
N LEU A 425 -14.14 -9.27 -8.63
CA LEU A 425 -15.02 -9.13 -7.48
C LEU A 425 -16.37 -8.56 -7.88
N ALA A 426 -16.38 -7.52 -8.73
CA ALA A 426 -17.60 -6.95 -9.29
C ALA A 426 -18.42 -8.00 -10.07
N ALA A 427 -17.75 -8.89 -10.82
CA ALA A 427 -18.43 -9.92 -11.61
C ALA A 427 -19.16 -10.99 -10.77
N VAL A 428 -18.85 -11.11 -9.47
CA VAL A 428 -19.54 -11.99 -8.53
C VAL A 428 -20.48 -11.26 -7.57
N THR A 429 -20.55 -9.92 -7.64
CA THR A 429 -21.55 -9.16 -6.88
C THR A 429 -22.96 -9.59 -7.29
N GLY A 430 -23.80 -9.95 -6.31
CA GLY A 430 -25.19 -10.37 -6.54
C GLY A 430 -25.47 -11.88 -6.49
N THR A 431 -24.46 -12.72 -6.28
CA THR A 431 -24.68 -14.16 -5.97
C THR A 431 -24.84 -14.46 -4.47
N ALA A 432 -24.52 -13.51 -3.59
CA ALA A 432 -24.68 -13.68 -2.15
C ALA A 432 -26.10 -13.30 -1.71
N THR A 433 -26.71 -14.16 -0.89
CA THR A 433 -28.03 -13.92 -0.27
C THR A 433 -27.90 -12.74 0.70
N GLN A 434 -28.75 -11.72 0.58
CA GLN A 434 -28.86 -10.72 1.65
C GLN A 434 -29.42 -11.41 2.89
N VAL A 435 -28.62 -11.48 3.95
CA VAL A 435 -29.11 -11.91 5.26
C VAL A 435 -29.99 -10.79 5.78
N ALA A 436 -31.28 -11.09 6.04
CA ALA A 436 -32.18 -10.12 6.65
C ALA A 436 -31.64 -9.71 8.03
N GLY A 437 -31.79 -8.44 8.40
CA GLY A 437 -31.27 -7.92 9.66
C GLY A 437 -31.77 -8.74 10.85
N ALA A 438 -30.85 -9.16 11.73
CA ALA A 438 -31.19 -10.00 12.87
C ALA A 438 -31.98 -9.21 13.93
N GLU A 439 -32.99 -9.85 14.52
CA GLU A 439 -33.68 -9.28 15.68
C GLU A 439 -32.77 -9.32 16.93
N PRO A 440 -32.92 -8.38 17.89
CA PRO A 440 -32.18 -8.42 19.15
C PRO A 440 -32.37 -9.76 19.87
N VAL A 441 -31.28 -10.33 20.39
CA VAL A 441 -31.34 -11.58 21.17
C VAL A 441 -31.23 -11.32 22.68
N GLU A 442 -31.81 -12.23 23.45
CA GLU A 442 -31.78 -12.24 24.93
C GLU A 442 -31.74 -13.69 25.46
N GLY A 443 -31.41 -13.86 26.73
CA GLY A 443 -31.40 -15.15 27.43
C GLY A 443 -30.04 -15.85 27.43
N GLU A 444 -30.06 -17.15 27.74
CA GLU A 444 -28.84 -17.99 27.78
C GLU A 444 -28.19 -18.12 26.39
N ALA A 445 -26.86 -18.04 26.34
CA ALA A 445 -26.08 -18.24 25.13
C ALA A 445 -24.95 -19.25 25.39
N ALA A 446 -24.62 -20.07 24.38
CA ALA A 446 -23.43 -20.91 24.46
C ALA A 446 -22.15 -20.07 24.45
N LEU A 447 -21.10 -20.55 25.12
CA LEU A 447 -19.77 -19.97 25.03
C LEU A 447 -19.14 -20.32 23.67
N THR A 448 -18.41 -19.37 23.10
CA THR A 448 -17.58 -19.60 21.91
C THR A 448 -16.31 -20.39 22.28
N PRO A 449 -15.62 -21.02 21.31
CA PRO A 449 -14.38 -21.74 21.59
C PRO A 449 -13.32 -20.91 22.33
N ILE A 450 -13.20 -19.63 22.00
CA ILE A 450 -12.21 -18.73 22.61
C ILE A 450 -12.59 -18.31 24.03
N GLN A 451 -13.89 -18.13 24.30
CA GLN A 451 -14.37 -17.91 25.67
C GLN A 451 -14.09 -19.14 26.55
N HIS A 452 -14.25 -20.35 26.02
CA HIS A 452 -13.83 -21.58 26.72
C HIS A 452 -12.33 -21.63 26.96
N TRP A 453 -11.50 -21.28 25.97
CA TRP A 453 -10.05 -21.21 26.12
C TRP A 453 -9.64 -20.33 27.32
N PHE A 454 -10.31 -19.19 27.52
CA PHE A 454 -10.02 -18.27 28.62
C PHE A 454 -10.64 -18.70 29.97
N LEU A 455 -11.89 -19.17 29.97
CA LEU A 455 -12.66 -19.41 31.20
C LEU A 455 -12.46 -20.82 31.79
N ASP A 456 -12.20 -21.84 30.97
CA ASP A 456 -12.01 -23.22 31.42
C ASP A 456 -10.81 -23.39 32.38
N PRO A 457 -9.65 -22.70 32.20
CA PRO A 457 -8.54 -22.72 33.15
C PRO A 457 -8.86 -22.08 34.52
N ARG A 458 -9.99 -21.35 34.64
CA ARG A 458 -10.42 -20.62 35.84
C ARG A 458 -9.36 -19.63 36.35
N PRO A 459 -9.05 -18.57 35.58
CA PRO A 459 -8.12 -17.53 36.01
C PRO A 459 -8.59 -16.89 37.33
N ALA A 460 -7.64 -16.59 38.22
CA ALA A 460 -7.93 -16.07 39.56
C ALA A 460 -8.65 -14.71 39.54
N HIS A 461 -8.39 -13.90 38.50
CA HIS A 461 -8.99 -12.59 38.25
C HIS A 461 -9.56 -12.54 36.83
N ALA A 462 -10.55 -13.40 36.56
CA ALA A 462 -11.19 -13.52 35.25
C ALA A 462 -11.81 -12.21 34.75
N GLU A 463 -12.18 -11.32 35.68
CA GLU A 463 -12.73 -9.98 35.44
C GLU A 463 -11.70 -8.95 34.96
N PHE A 464 -10.40 -9.25 35.08
CA PHE A 464 -9.32 -8.36 34.70
C PHE A 464 -8.59 -8.90 33.47
N PHE A 465 -9.34 -8.99 32.36
CA PHE A 465 -8.83 -9.34 31.03
C PHE A 465 -9.52 -8.45 29.99
N ASN A 466 -9.00 -7.23 29.87
CA ASN A 466 -9.69 -6.11 29.24
C ASN A 466 -8.93 -5.57 28.05
N GLN A 467 -9.67 -4.99 27.11
CA GLN A 467 -9.12 -4.17 26.04
C GLN A 467 -9.58 -2.72 26.20
N SER A 468 -8.78 -1.78 25.73
CA SER A 468 -9.15 -0.37 25.73
C SER A 468 -8.59 0.39 24.54
N VAL A 469 -9.24 1.48 24.21
CA VAL A 469 -8.77 2.49 23.27
C VAL A 469 -8.92 3.85 23.93
N VAL A 470 -7.97 4.74 23.69
CA VAL A 470 -8.08 6.15 24.07
C VAL A 470 -8.30 6.95 22.81
N VAL A 471 -9.43 7.64 22.73
CA VAL A 471 -9.81 8.51 21.63
C VAL A 471 -9.47 9.95 22.01
N ALA A 472 -8.67 10.63 21.18
CA ALA A 472 -8.47 12.07 21.28
C ALA A 472 -9.55 12.78 20.47
N ALA A 473 -10.40 13.58 21.14
CA ALA A 473 -11.44 14.35 20.48
C ALA A 473 -10.87 15.69 20.00
N PRO A 474 -11.11 16.10 18.74
CA PRO A 474 -10.57 17.34 18.17
C PRO A 474 -11.31 18.60 18.66
N ALA A 475 -12.47 18.43 19.29
CA ALA A 475 -13.29 19.51 19.84
C ALA A 475 -13.87 19.10 21.20
N PRO A 476 -14.31 20.06 22.05
CA PRO A 476 -14.98 19.75 23.30
C PRO A 476 -16.16 18.81 23.09
N VAL A 477 -16.24 17.76 23.90
CA VAL A 477 -17.24 16.70 23.73
C VAL A 477 -18.57 17.10 24.38
N ASP A 478 -19.67 17.02 23.61
CA ASP A 478 -21.03 17.12 24.16
C ASP A 478 -21.32 15.86 24.98
N GLN A 479 -21.28 16.00 26.30
CA GLN A 479 -21.45 14.91 27.24
C GLN A 479 -22.82 14.23 27.12
N ASP A 480 -23.87 14.98 26.81
CA ASP A 480 -25.23 14.42 26.70
C ASP A 480 -25.40 13.68 25.38
N ALA A 481 -24.82 14.18 24.29
CA ALA A 481 -24.73 13.45 23.03
C ALA A 481 -23.93 12.15 23.19
N LEU A 482 -22.80 12.18 23.91
CA LEU A 482 -21.98 11.00 24.18
C LEU A 482 -22.72 9.95 25.03
N ARG A 483 -23.44 10.37 26.08
CA ARG A 483 -24.28 9.44 26.87
C ARG A 483 -25.34 8.76 26.00
N ARG A 484 -26.01 9.52 25.11
CA ARG A 484 -26.99 8.96 24.16
C ARG A 484 -26.34 7.98 23.18
N ALA A 485 -25.15 8.29 22.68
CA ALA A 485 -24.42 7.42 21.77
C ALA A 485 -23.98 6.09 22.42
N LEU A 486 -23.42 6.15 23.63
CA LEU A 486 -23.05 4.97 24.41
C LEU A 486 -24.25 4.09 24.76
N THR A 487 -25.38 4.71 25.09
CA THR A 487 -26.65 4.00 25.31
C THR A 487 -27.09 3.28 24.04
N ALA A 488 -27.05 3.95 22.88
CA ALA A 488 -27.42 3.35 21.61
C ALA A 488 -26.54 2.14 21.24
N LEU A 489 -25.22 2.24 21.45
CA LEU A 489 -24.28 1.12 21.25
C LEU A 489 -24.62 -0.07 22.15
N TRP A 490 -24.81 0.17 23.45
CA TRP A 490 -25.12 -0.88 24.41
C TRP A 490 -26.42 -1.60 24.06
N THR A 491 -27.46 -0.85 23.69
CA THR A 491 -28.74 -1.43 23.23
C THR A 491 -28.58 -2.18 21.91
N HIS A 492 -27.78 -1.65 20.96
CA HIS A 492 -27.65 -2.19 19.61
C HIS A 492 -26.78 -3.46 19.53
N HIS A 493 -25.73 -3.59 20.34
CA HIS A 493 -24.79 -4.71 20.26
C HIS A 493 -25.01 -5.71 21.40
N ASP A 494 -25.50 -6.91 21.07
CA ASP A 494 -25.91 -7.93 22.05
C ASP A 494 -24.79 -8.36 23.00
N ALA A 495 -23.54 -8.44 22.52
CA ALA A 495 -22.41 -8.83 23.34
C ALA A 495 -22.14 -7.85 24.49
N LEU A 496 -22.40 -6.55 24.31
CA LEU A 496 -22.21 -5.54 25.36
C LEU A 496 -23.21 -5.70 26.52
N ARG A 497 -24.28 -6.47 26.30
CA ARG A 497 -25.33 -6.79 27.27
C ARG A 497 -25.13 -8.17 27.92
N ALA A 498 -24.03 -8.86 27.58
CA ALA A 498 -23.71 -10.17 28.12
C ALA A 498 -23.10 -10.08 29.52
N ARG A 499 -23.42 -11.09 30.34
CA ARG A 499 -22.82 -11.38 31.64
C ARG A 499 -22.40 -12.85 31.70
N PHE A 500 -21.40 -13.14 32.53
CA PHE A 500 -20.84 -14.48 32.71
C PHE A 500 -20.90 -14.87 34.18
N THR A 501 -21.55 -15.98 34.45
CA THR A 501 -21.73 -16.51 35.81
C THR A 501 -21.09 -17.88 35.91
N LEU A 502 -20.46 -18.16 37.06
CA LEU A 502 -19.97 -19.49 37.38
C LEU A 502 -21.07 -20.24 38.11
N ASP A 503 -21.59 -21.31 37.50
CA ASP A 503 -22.72 -22.05 38.05
C ASP A 503 -22.29 -22.93 39.25
N GLY A 504 -23.19 -23.14 40.22
CA GLY A 504 -23.03 -24.08 41.34
C GLY A 504 -22.52 -23.48 42.67
N PRO A 505 -22.89 -24.06 43.84
CA PRO A 505 -22.42 -23.58 45.15
C PRO A 505 -20.90 -23.73 45.27
N GLY A 506 -20.18 -22.66 45.62
CA GLY A 506 -18.73 -22.73 45.83
C GLY A 506 -17.87 -22.77 44.56
N GLY A 507 -18.44 -22.51 43.37
CA GLY A 507 -17.68 -22.41 42.11
C GLY A 507 -17.29 -23.75 41.49
N GLU A 508 -18.00 -24.84 41.80
CA GLU A 508 -17.70 -26.17 41.26
C GLU A 508 -18.25 -26.40 39.84
N GLY A 509 -19.25 -25.65 39.37
CA GLY A 509 -19.84 -25.80 38.03
C GLY A 509 -19.09 -25.10 36.90
N GLY A 510 -19.71 -25.07 35.72
CA GLY A 510 -19.17 -24.43 34.51
C GLY A 510 -19.52 -22.96 34.40
N TRP A 511 -18.85 -22.24 33.52
CA TRP A 511 -19.25 -20.87 33.16
C TRP A 511 -20.46 -20.88 32.22
N SER A 512 -21.39 -19.97 32.47
CA SER A 512 -22.57 -19.72 31.64
C SER A 512 -22.59 -18.27 31.16
N GLN A 513 -23.03 -18.05 29.92
CA GLN A 513 -23.22 -16.72 29.34
C GLN A 513 -24.71 -16.40 29.24
N HIS A 514 -25.08 -15.18 29.61
CA HIS A 514 -26.45 -14.69 29.48
C HIS A 514 -26.48 -13.28 28.91
N VAL A 515 -27.35 -13.02 27.94
CA VAL A 515 -27.57 -11.72 27.32
C VAL A 515 -28.84 -11.10 27.90
N SER A 516 -28.74 -9.91 28.50
CA SER A 516 -29.92 -9.20 29.03
C SER A 516 -30.92 -8.81 27.91
N PRO A 517 -32.15 -8.37 28.20
CA PRO A 517 -33.08 -7.80 27.21
C PRO A 517 -32.61 -6.45 26.62
N ALA A 518 -33.07 -6.09 25.42
CA ALA A 518 -32.62 -4.86 24.74
C ALA A 518 -33.37 -3.61 25.24
N ASP A 519 -34.56 -3.80 25.80
CA ASP A 519 -35.40 -2.79 26.44
C ASP A 519 -35.11 -2.61 27.94
N ALA A 520 -34.15 -3.36 28.48
CA ALA A 520 -33.67 -3.19 29.84
C ALA A 520 -33.09 -1.76 30.04
N PRO A 521 -33.26 -1.14 31.21
CA PRO A 521 -32.67 0.18 31.49
C PRO A 521 -31.16 0.16 31.28
N ALA A 522 -30.67 1.01 30.37
CA ALA A 522 -29.25 1.09 30.09
C ALA A 522 -28.49 1.61 31.32
N PRO A 523 -27.32 1.02 31.65
CA PRO A 523 -26.47 1.51 32.72
C PRO A 523 -25.85 2.87 32.34
N ASP A 524 -25.48 3.67 33.33
CA ASP A 524 -24.67 4.86 33.08
C ASP A 524 -23.23 4.43 32.77
N LEU A 525 -22.86 4.53 31.50
CA LEU A 525 -21.57 4.06 30.99
C LEU A 525 -20.48 5.14 31.06
N LEU A 526 -20.84 6.42 31.24
CA LEU A 526 -19.93 7.55 31.09
C LEU A 526 -19.59 8.20 32.43
N GLU A 527 -18.31 8.12 32.81
CA GLU A 527 -17.75 8.91 33.90
C GLU A 527 -16.98 10.12 33.35
N VAL A 528 -17.39 11.33 33.73
CA VAL A 528 -16.67 12.56 33.35
C VAL A 528 -15.65 12.88 34.45
N CYS A 529 -14.38 12.95 34.06
CA CYS A 529 -13.24 13.08 34.96
C CYS A 529 -12.52 14.42 34.71
N PRO A 530 -12.83 15.49 35.47
CA PRO A 530 -12.06 16.73 35.43
C PRO A 530 -10.67 16.51 36.02
N LEU A 531 -9.62 16.76 35.23
CA LEU A 531 -8.22 16.57 35.62
C LEU A 531 -7.52 17.91 35.82
N ASP A 532 -6.62 17.96 36.81
CA ASP A 532 -5.64 19.04 36.93
C ASP A 532 -4.66 18.96 35.74
N PRO A 533 -4.55 19.98 34.88
CA PRO A 533 -3.65 19.98 33.73
C PRO A 533 -2.18 19.69 34.07
N HIS A 534 -1.75 20.00 35.31
CA HIS A 534 -0.37 19.80 35.75
C HIS A 534 -0.05 18.35 36.12
N HIS A 535 -1.07 17.53 36.41
CA HIS A 535 -0.93 16.13 36.81
C HIS A 535 -1.79 15.19 35.94
N ALA A 536 -2.30 15.70 34.81
CA ALA A 536 -3.28 15.01 33.98
C ALA A 536 -2.82 13.61 33.55
N ASP A 537 -1.58 13.46 33.10
CA ASP A 537 -1.09 12.16 32.58
C ASP A 537 -1.05 11.07 33.66
N ARG A 538 -0.65 11.43 34.89
CA ARG A 538 -0.64 10.48 36.02
C ARG A 538 -2.06 10.17 36.49
N ALA A 539 -2.91 11.19 36.62
CA ALA A 539 -4.30 10.99 37.03
C ALA A 539 -5.07 10.15 35.99
N GLU A 540 -4.82 10.38 34.70
CA GLU A 540 -5.38 9.59 33.61
C GLU A 540 -4.93 8.12 33.68
N ALA A 541 -3.64 7.86 33.92
CA ALA A 541 -3.13 6.51 34.10
C ALA A 541 -3.75 5.79 35.30
N ASP A 542 -3.87 6.48 36.44
CA ASP A 542 -4.48 5.94 37.66
C ASP A 542 -5.98 5.63 37.45
N LEU A 543 -6.71 6.52 36.76
CA LEU A 543 -8.12 6.31 36.41
C LEU A 543 -8.30 5.21 35.36
N THR A 544 -7.38 5.09 34.40
CA THR A 544 -7.39 4.00 33.41
C THR A 544 -7.18 2.65 34.08
N ALA A 545 -6.22 2.56 35.02
CA ALA A 545 -6.01 1.37 35.82
C ALA A 545 -7.25 1.03 36.67
N ALA A 546 -7.90 2.03 37.27
CA ALA A 546 -9.15 1.84 38.01
C ALA A 546 -10.31 1.37 37.12
N ALA A 547 -10.39 1.83 35.86
CA ALA A 547 -11.39 1.38 34.89
C ALA A 547 -11.22 -0.12 34.60
N HIS A 548 -10.00 -0.55 34.35
CA HIS A 548 -9.69 -1.96 34.09
C HIS A 548 -9.94 -2.86 35.31
N ALA A 549 -9.67 -2.38 36.53
CA ALA A 549 -9.92 -3.15 37.74
C ALA A 549 -11.41 -3.21 38.16
N GLY A 550 -12.28 -2.42 37.53
CA GLY A 550 -13.66 -2.22 37.96
C GLY A 550 -14.70 -3.22 37.43
N PHE A 551 -14.33 -4.08 36.47
CA PHE A 551 -15.29 -4.98 35.83
C PHE A 551 -15.80 -6.10 36.76
N ARG A 552 -17.04 -6.51 36.51
CA ARG A 552 -17.73 -7.61 37.19
C ARG A 552 -18.43 -8.48 36.16
N LEU A 553 -17.95 -9.71 36.00
CA LEU A 553 -18.48 -10.65 35.01
C LEU A 553 -19.96 -11.02 35.26
N ASP A 554 -20.35 -11.15 36.53
CA ASP A 554 -21.69 -11.55 36.98
C ASP A 554 -22.74 -10.44 36.87
N GLY A 555 -22.33 -9.18 37.07
CA GLY A 555 -23.22 -8.02 37.11
C GLY A 555 -23.34 -7.23 35.81
N GLY A 556 -22.25 -7.13 35.03
CA GLY A 556 -22.13 -6.16 33.94
C GLY A 556 -22.30 -4.69 34.39
N PRO A 557 -22.27 -3.71 33.46
CA PRO A 557 -21.88 -3.85 32.05
C PRO A 557 -20.39 -4.18 31.89
N LEU A 558 -20.06 -4.81 30.77
CA LEU A 558 -18.68 -5.15 30.39
C LEU A 558 -18.05 -4.10 29.46
N LEU A 559 -18.59 -2.88 29.49
CA LEU A 559 -18.11 -1.68 28.82
C LEU A 559 -18.16 -0.52 29.82
N THR A 560 -17.14 0.33 29.82
CA THR A 560 -17.12 1.61 30.55
C THR A 560 -16.41 2.67 29.71
N ALA A 561 -16.86 3.92 29.85
CA ALA A 561 -16.30 5.07 29.18
C ALA A 561 -15.88 6.13 30.20
N ARG A 562 -14.67 6.69 30.05
CA ARG A 562 -14.21 7.82 30.87
C ARG A 562 -13.80 8.99 29.99
N LEU A 563 -14.43 10.14 30.20
CA LEU A 563 -14.10 11.38 29.49
C LEU A 563 -13.19 12.23 30.38
N PHE A 564 -11.92 12.31 30.02
CA PHE A 564 -10.94 13.17 30.67
C PHE A 564 -11.05 14.58 30.10
N THR A 565 -11.34 15.54 30.98
CA THR A 565 -11.49 16.95 30.63
C THR A 565 -10.50 17.79 31.44
N THR A 566 -9.93 18.82 30.83
CA THR A 566 -8.94 19.70 31.51
C THR A 566 -9.37 21.17 31.50
N GLY A 567 -10.68 21.42 31.34
CA GLY A 567 -11.22 22.78 31.24
C GLY A 567 -10.72 23.56 30.03
N GLY A 568 -10.38 22.86 28.93
CA GLY A 568 -9.85 23.44 27.69
C GLY A 568 -8.32 23.61 27.65
N ALA A 569 -7.58 23.17 28.67
CA ALA A 569 -6.11 23.23 28.66
C ALA A 569 -5.44 22.19 27.74
N ARG A 570 -6.12 21.06 27.48
CA ARG A 570 -5.78 19.99 26.55
C ARG A 570 -7.06 19.50 25.86
N PRO A 571 -6.99 18.94 24.64
CA PRO A 571 -8.13 18.27 24.02
C PRO A 571 -8.73 17.20 24.93
N ASP A 572 -10.05 17.04 24.89
CA ASP A 572 -10.74 16.01 25.66
C ASP A 572 -10.30 14.62 25.18
N ARG A 573 -10.12 13.69 26.12
CA ARG A 573 -9.73 12.31 25.81
C ARG A 573 -10.77 11.34 26.35
N LEU A 574 -11.29 10.48 25.49
CA LEU A 574 -12.27 9.46 25.83
C LEU A 574 -11.59 8.09 25.90
N LEU A 575 -11.47 7.53 27.10
CA LEU A 575 -11.13 6.12 27.30
C LEU A 575 -12.40 5.29 27.12
N LEU A 576 -12.33 4.30 26.24
CA LEU A 576 -13.30 3.20 26.19
C LEU A 576 -12.57 1.94 26.65
N ALA A 577 -13.07 1.31 27.70
CA ALA A 577 -12.58 0.02 28.17
C ALA A 577 -13.70 -1.01 28.07
N VAL A 578 -13.38 -2.19 27.54
CA VAL A 578 -14.32 -3.28 27.32
C VAL A 578 -13.66 -4.60 27.73
N HIS A 579 -14.41 -5.46 28.41
CA HIS A 579 -13.90 -6.79 28.76
C HIS A 579 -13.71 -7.64 27.50
N HIS A 580 -12.57 -8.33 27.36
CA HIS A 580 -12.23 -9.02 26.12
C HIS A 580 -13.20 -10.17 25.77
N LEU A 581 -13.91 -10.72 26.77
CA LEU A 581 -14.98 -11.72 26.57
C LEU A 581 -16.11 -11.29 25.60
N VAL A 582 -16.28 -9.98 25.38
CA VAL A 582 -17.38 -9.42 24.57
C VAL A 582 -16.89 -8.57 23.40
N VAL A 583 -15.58 -8.47 23.18
CA VAL A 583 -15.00 -7.65 22.11
C VAL A 583 -13.74 -8.31 21.53
N ASP A 584 -13.49 -8.09 20.25
CA ASP A 584 -12.25 -8.44 19.57
C ASP A 584 -11.75 -7.27 18.71
N GLY A 585 -10.59 -7.42 18.07
CA GLY A 585 -10.00 -6.35 17.25
C GLY A 585 -10.90 -5.88 16.09
N VAL A 586 -11.75 -6.76 15.55
CA VAL A 586 -12.73 -6.38 14.51
C VAL A 586 -13.90 -5.61 15.13
N SER A 587 -14.35 -6.05 16.30
CA SER A 587 -15.45 -5.43 17.05
C SER A 587 -15.13 -3.99 17.44
N TRP A 588 -13.88 -3.67 17.80
CA TRP A 588 -13.47 -2.29 18.07
C TRP A 588 -13.72 -1.37 16.88
N ARG A 589 -13.53 -1.88 15.65
CA ARG A 589 -13.77 -1.07 14.45
C ARG A 589 -15.25 -0.76 14.27
N VAL A 590 -16.10 -1.76 14.47
CA VAL A 590 -17.56 -1.59 14.43
C VAL A 590 -18.02 -0.62 15.52
N LEU A 591 -17.55 -0.82 16.76
CA LEU A 591 -17.96 -0.02 17.91
C LEU A 591 -17.64 1.45 17.75
N LEU A 592 -16.44 1.77 17.26
CA LEU A 592 -16.04 3.17 17.09
C LEU A 592 -16.70 3.82 15.86
N GLU A 593 -16.92 3.09 14.76
CA GLU A 593 -17.73 3.59 13.62
C GLU A 593 -19.18 3.90 14.04
N ASP A 594 -19.78 3.01 14.83
CA ASP A 594 -21.14 3.17 15.33
C ASP A 594 -21.22 4.25 16.42
N LEU A 595 -20.18 4.40 17.26
CA LEU A 595 -20.06 5.48 18.24
C LEU A 595 -20.05 6.85 17.56
N GLU A 596 -19.23 7.00 16.52
CA GLU A 596 -19.12 8.23 15.73
C GLU A 596 -20.48 8.58 15.09
N THR A 597 -21.10 7.59 14.43
CA THR A 597 -22.41 7.77 13.79
C THR A 597 -23.47 8.20 14.80
N ALA A 598 -23.55 7.51 15.95
CA ALA A 598 -24.52 7.79 16.99
C ALA A 598 -24.28 9.15 17.67
N TYR A 599 -23.01 9.49 17.95
CA TYR A 599 -22.65 10.77 18.56
C TYR A 599 -23.02 11.93 17.64
N ARG A 600 -22.64 11.86 16.35
CA ARG A 600 -22.97 12.91 15.37
C ARG A 600 -24.48 13.14 15.28
N GLN A 601 -25.27 12.07 15.15
CA GLN A 601 -26.74 12.17 15.11
C GLN A 601 -27.29 12.76 16.43
N ALA A 602 -26.78 12.31 17.58
CA ALA A 602 -27.20 12.82 18.87
C ALA A 602 -26.84 14.29 19.10
N ALA A 603 -25.68 14.74 18.62
CA ALA A 603 -25.19 16.11 18.74
C ALA A 603 -25.96 17.09 17.83
N THR A 604 -26.41 16.65 16.66
CA THR A 604 -27.27 17.45 15.76
C THR A 604 -28.75 17.41 16.15
N GLY A 605 -29.12 16.66 17.19
CA GLY A 605 -30.50 16.50 17.65
C GLY A 605 -31.34 15.55 16.78
N GLU A 606 -30.71 14.79 15.90
CA GLU A 606 -31.36 13.75 15.09
C GLU A 606 -31.59 12.46 15.90
N PRO A 607 -32.62 11.66 15.59
CA PRO A 607 -32.79 10.34 16.18
C PRO A 607 -31.62 9.42 15.82
N VAL A 608 -31.02 8.78 16.83
CA VAL A 608 -29.91 7.85 16.61
C VAL A 608 -30.40 6.61 15.86
N ARG A 609 -29.78 6.34 14.71
CA ARG A 609 -30.04 5.19 13.83
C ARG A 609 -28.71 4.58 13.39
N LEU A 610 -28.42 3.41 13.95
CA LEU A 610 -27.27 2.59 13.59
C LEU A 610 -27.57 1.68 12.38
N PRO A 611 -26.55 1.17 11.67
CA PRO A 611 -26.72 0.19 10.61
C PRO A 611 -27.48 -1.07 11.07
N ALA A 612 -28.00 -1.85 10.12
CA ALA A 612 -28.76 -3.06 10.44
C ALA A 612 -27.90 -4.11 11.19
N ARG A 613 -28.54 -4.81 12.14
CA ARG A 613 -27.92 -5.90 12.90
C ARG A 613 -27.57 -7.07 11.99
N THR A 614 -26.46 -7.71 12.29
CA THR A 614 -25.98 -8.93 11.63
C THR A 614 -26.14 -10.13 12.57
N THR A 615 -25.73 -11.34 12.17
CA THR A 615 -25.92 -12.57 12.96
C THR A 615 -25.38 -12.39 14.38
N SER A 616 -26.19 -12.69 15.39
CA SER A 616 -25.78 -12.50 16.79
C SER A 616 -24.69 -13.49 17.23
N VAL A 617 -23.90 -13.10 18.24
CA VAL A 617 -22.90 -14.00 18.87
C VAL A 617 -23.57 -15.28 19.40
N LYS A 618 -24.77 -15.14 19.97
CA LYS A 618 -25.56 -16.26 20.48
C LYS A 618 -25.89 -17.25 19.37
N GLU A 619 -26.45 -16.78 18.27
CA GLU A 619 -26.80 -17.63 17.13
C GLU A 619 -25.57 -18.31 16.55
N TRP A 620 -24.46 -17.58 16.43
CA TRP A 620 -23.19 -18.14 15.99
C TRP A 620 -22.68 -19.26 16.90
N ALA A 621 -22.64 -19.02 18.22
CA ALA A 621 -22.17 -20.00 19.19
C ALA A 621 -23.06 -21.26 19.21
N ASP A 622 -24.38 -21.09 19.17
CA ASP A 622 -25.35 -22.18 19.16
C ASP A 622 -25.20 -23.03 17.87
N ARG A 623 -25.01 -22.39 16.71
CA ARG A 623 -24.78 -23.08 15.42
C ARG A 623 -23.46 -23.84 15.38
N LEU A 624 -22.37 -23.27 15.91
CA LEU A 624 -21.08 -23.97 16.01
C LEU A 624 -21.19 -25.21 16.91
N ARG A 625 -21.84 -25.07 18.07
CA ARG A 625 -22.05 -26.18 19.01
C ARG A 625 -22.89 -27.29 18.41
N ALA A 626 -23.87 -26.97 17.58
CA ALA A 626 -24.73 -27.95 16.93
C ALA A 626 -24.04 -28.73 15.79
N ARG A 627 -22.89 -28.25 15.27
CA ARG A 627 -22.22 -28.79 14.07
C ARG A 627 -20.75 -29.12 14.27
N THR A 628 -20.39 -29.58 15.47
CA THR A 628 -19.03 -30.02 15.81
C THR A 628 -18.57 -31.20 14.95
N ASP A 629 -19.51 -32.07 14.54
CA ASP A 629 -19.29 -33.26 13.70
C ASP A 629 -18.65 -32.94 12.33
N ARG A 630 -18.97 -31.77 11.76
CA ARG A 630 -18.42 -31.31 10.48
C ARG A 630 -16.88 -31.23 10.49
N PHE A 631 -16.30 -30.91 11.64
CA PHE A 631 -14.87 -30.70 11.78
C PHE A 631 -14.10 -32.00 12.00
N ALA A 632 -14.77 -33.15 12.13
CA ALA A 632 -14.13 -34.42 12.47
C ALA A 632 -13.04 -34.84 11.47
N ALA A 633 -13.19 -34.51 10.19
CA ALA A 633 -12.18 -34.79 9.16
C ALA A 633 -10.85 -34.02 9.35
N GLN A 634 -10.83 -33.00 10.22
CA GLN A 634 -9.64 -32.18 10.50
C GLN A 634 -8.81 -32.74 11.65
N LEU A 635 -9.32 -33.72 12.42
CA LEU A 635 -8.68 -34.22 13.64
C LEU A 635 -7.25 -34.73 13.40
N ASP A 636 -7.02 -35.47 12.32
CA ASP A 636 -5.69 -36.00 11.99
C ASP A 636 -4.68 -34.89 11.67
N HIS A 637 -5.14 -33.77 11.10
CA HIS A 637 -4.30 -32.60 10.86
C HIS A 637 -3.88 -31.98 12.20
N TRP A 638 -4.84 -31.71 13.08
CA TRP A 638 -4.59 -31.07 14.37
C TRP A 638 -3.75 -31.94 15.31
N GLU A 639 -3.95 -33.26 15.31
CA GLU A 639 -3.14 -34.21 16.09
C GLU A 639 -1.67 -34.26 15.61
N ARG A 640 -1.43 -34.15 14.30
CA ARG A 640 -0.07 -33.99 13.77
C ARG A 640 0.56 -32.68 14.25
N THR A 641 -0.15 -31.58 14.15
CA THR A 641 0.36 -30.26 14.56
C THR A 641 0.64 -30.18 16.07
N ALA A 642 -0.26 -30.71 16.91
CA ALA A 642 -0.13 -30.69 18.37
C ALA A 642 1.12 -31.45 18.87
N ARG A 643 1.59 -32.48 18.14
CA ARG A 643 2.85 -33.17 18.48
C ARG A 643 4.07 -32.27 18.43
N HIS A 644 4.09 -31.30 17.52
CA HIS A 644 5.18 -30.32 17.44
C HIS A 644 5.10 -29.26 18.55
N CYS A 645 3.93 -29.05 19.16
CA CYS A 645 3.77 -28.14 20.30
C CYS A 645 4.43 -28.69 21.57
N ALA A 646 4.63 -30.01 21.66
CA ALA A 646 5.27 -30.65 22.81
C ALA A 646 6.80 -30.43 22.89
N ALA A 647 7.42 -29.97 21.81
CA ALA A 647 8.86 -29.76 21.75
C ALA A 647 9.26 -28.55 22.63
N PRO A 648 10.11 -28.73 23.65
CA PRO A 648 10.49 -27.63 24.53
C PRO A 648 11.36 -26.61 23.77
N LEU A 649 11.11 -25.33 24.05
CA LEU A 649 11.99 -24.24 23.62
C LEU A 649 13.09 -24.00 24.66
N PRO A 650 14.28 -23.51 24.25
CA PRO A 650 15.33 -23.12 25.19
C PRO A 650 14.84 -22.01 26.13
N VAL A 651 15.09 -22.14 27.44
CA VAL A 651 14.81 -21.10 28.45
C VAL A 651 16.10 -20.74 29.19
N ASP A 652 16.26 -19.48 29.57
CA ASP A 652 17.45 -19.01 30.28
C ASP A 652 17.33 -19.18 31.80
N GLY A 653 16.10 -19.23 32.33
CA GLY A 653 15.79 -19.33 33.75
C GLY A 653 14.57 -20.18 34.05
N ASP A 654 14.37 -20.48 35.33
CA ASP A 654 13.32 -21.37 35.86
C ASP A 654 12.19 -20.63 36.59
N GLY A 655 12.16 -19.30 36.53
CA GLY A 655 11.18 -18.48 37.24
C GLY A 655 9.76 -18.49 36.65
N THR A 656 8.91 -17.59 37.14
CA THR A 656 7.48 -17.50 36.77
C THR A 656 7.25 -16.87 35.40
N ASN A 657 6.13 -17.21 34.75
CA ASN A 657 5.71 -16.65 33.45
C ASN A 657 4.40 -15.86 33.59
N THR A 658 4.34 -14.87 34.49
CA THR A 658 3.11 -14.09 34.73
C THR A 658 3.13 -12.74 34.01
N ALA A 659 1.97 -12.09 33.89
CA ALA A 659 1.83 -10.75 33.31
C ALA A 659 2.69 -9.70 34.02
N ALA A 660 2.90 -9.82 35.35
CA ALA A 660 3.79 -8.96 36.13
C ALA A 660 5.27 -9.03 35.69
N ASP A 661 5.68 -10.16 35.12
CA ASP A 661 7.07 -10.43 34.76
C ASP A 661 7.40 -10.05 33.31
N VAL A 662 6.45 -9.45 32.57
CA VAL A 662 6.59 -9.14 31.14
C VAL A 662 7.70 -8.13 30.89
N GLY A 663 8.60 -8.49 29.99
CA GLY A 663 9.52 -7.60 29.28
C GLY A 663 9.19 -7.61 27.80
N GLU A 664 9.58 -6.54 27.12
CA GLU A 664 9.38 -6.37 25.69
C GLU A 664 10.70 -6.03 25.00
N VAL A 665 10.81 -6.45 23.75
CA VAL A 665 11.87 -6.03 22.82
C VAL A 665 11.22 -5.69 21.50
N THR A 666 11.42 -4.47 21.01
CA THR A 666 10.88 -4.02 19.73
C THR A 666 12.00 -3.74 18.74
N VAL A 667 11.91 -4.37 17.57
CA VAL A 667 12.74 -4.08 16.40
C VAL A 667 11.89 -3.42 15.32
N ARG A 668 12.52 -2.60 14.47
CA ARG A 668 11.82 -1.78 13.48
C ARG A 668 12.48 -1.90 12.11
N LEU A 669 11.65 -2.13 11.10
CA LEU A 669 12.04 -2.03 9.70
C LEU A 669 11.84 -0.59 9.23
N ASP A 670 12.82 -0.04 8.50
CA ASP A 670 12.67 1.32 7.96
C ASP A 670 11.51 1.43 6.96
N ALA A 671 11.09 2.67 6.68
CA ALA A 671 9.90 2.92 5.86
C ALA A 671 10.06 2.47 4.39
N ALA A 672 11.28 2.51 3.85
CA ALA A 672 11.55 2.10 2.47
C ALA A 672 11.42 0.57 2.33
N ARG A 673 12.05 -0.18 3.25
CA ARG A 673 11.96 -1.64 3.29
C ARG A 673 10.57 -2.13 3.70
N THR A 674 9.88 -1.42 4.60
CA THR A 674 8.47 -1.69 4.91
C THR A 674 7.59 -1.50 3.67
N THR A 675 7.82 -0.44 2.89
CA THR A 675 7.11 -0.23 1.62
C THR A 675 7.40 -1.36 0.63
N ALA A 676 8.66 -1.78 0.49
CA ALA A 676 9.02 -2.91 -0.37
C ALA A 676 8.38 -4.23 0.10
N LEU A 677 8.39 -4.52 1.40
CA LEU A 677 7.72 -5.68 2.00
C LEU A 677 6.22 -5.69 1.70
N LEU A 678 5.55 -4.53 1.81
CA LEU A 678 4.10 -4.43 1.63
C LEU A 678 3.66 -4.36 0.16
N ARG A 679 4.47 -3.79 -0.74
CA ARG A 679 4.04 -3.49 -2.13
C ARG A 679 4.78 -4.27 -3.21
N GLU A 680 6.04 -4.62 -2.98
CA GLU A 680 6.89 -5.26 -3.99
C GLU A 680 6.95 -6.77 -3.79
N VAL A 681 7.17 -7.23 -2.55
CA VAL A 681 7.29 -8.66 -2.21
C VAL A 681 6.06 -9.49 -2.58
N PRO A 682 4.80 -9.06 -2.34
CA PRO A 682 3.62 -9.87 -2.65
C PRO A 682 3.55 -10.32 -4.12
N GLY A 683 4.02 -9.48 -5.05
CA GLY A 683 3.96 -9.78 -6.49
C GLY A 683 4.96 -10.83 -6.97
N VAL A 684 6.05 -11.02 -6.22
CA VAL A 684 7.15 -11.91 -6.61
C VAL A 684 6.73 -13.36 -6.47
N TYR A 685 6.12 -13.75 -5.34
CA TYR A 685 5.71 -15.13 -5.04
C TYR A 685 4.20 -15.31 -4.78
N ARG A 686 3.37 -14.27 -5.00
CA ARG A 686 1.95 -14.23 -4.60
C ARG A 686 1.76 -14.52 -3.09
N THR A 687 2.64 -13.96 -2.27
CA THR A 687 2.65 -14.10 -0.81
C THR A 687 1.77 -13.04 -0.15
N ARG A 688 1.31 -13.36 1.06
CA ARG A 688 0.83 -12.38 2.05
C ARG A 688 1.98 -11.96 2.96
N VAL A 689 1.79 -10.87 3.70
CA VAL A 689 2.77 -10.40 4.69
C VAL A 689 3.00 -11.48 5.75
N ASP A 690 1.94 -12.15 6.22
CA ASP A 690 2.04 -13.29 7.15
C ASP A 690 2.94 -14.41 6.63
N ASP A 691 2.84 -14.74 5.34
CA ASP A 691 3.67 -15.79 4.73
C ASP A 691 5.16 -15.43 4.85
N VAL A 692 5.51 -14.13 4.70
CA VAL A 692 6.88 -13.63 4.82
C VAL A 692 7.35 -13.59 6.27
N LEU A 693 6.55 -13.03 7.18
CA LEU A 693 6.90 -12.88 8.59
C LEU A 693 7.01 -14.24 9.29
N LEU A 694 6.12 -15.19 8.99
CA LEU A 694 6.20 -16.55 9.52
C LEU A 694 7.35 -17.35 8.90
N THR A 695 7.77 -17.04 7.67
CA THR A 695 9.00 -17.61 7.10
C THR A 695 10.23 -17.14 7.87
N ALA A 696 10.32 -15.85 8.18
CA ALA A 696 11.41 -15.28 8.98
C ALA A 696 11.39 -15.84 10.41
N LEU A 697 10.24 -15.81 11.08
CA LEU A 697 10.07 -16.33 12.44
C LEU A 697 10.41 -17.83 12.52
N GLY A 698 9.85 -18.63 11.61
CA GLY A 698 10.09 -20.06 11.55
C GLY A 698 11.57 -20.41 11.38
N ARG A 699 12.30 -19.66 10.53
CA ARG A 699 13.75 -19.83 10.36
C ARG A 699 14.50 -19.53 11.67
N VAL A 700 14.24 -18.38 12.27
CA VAL A 700 14.92 -17.93 13.50
C VAL A 700 14.67 -18.89 14.66
N LEU A 701 13.42 -19.35 14.84
CA LEU A 701 13.07 -20.30 15.89
C LEU A 701 13.67 -21.69 15.63
N SER A 702 13.72 -22.15 14.38
CA SER A 702 14.34 -23.44 14.04
C SER A 702 15.85 -23.40 14.32
N ASP A 703 16.53 -22.32 13.90
CA ASP A 703 17.96 -22.12 14.14
C ASP A 703 18.29 -22.00 15.63
N TRP A 704 17.42 -21.36 16.42
CA TRP A 704 17.61 -21.20 17.86
C TRP A 704 17.31 -22.47 18.67
N SER A 705 16.22 -23.17 18.35
CA SER A 705 15.77 -24.35 19.09
C SER A 705 16.46 -25.64 18.65
N GLY A 706 17.04 -25.67 17.44
CA GLY A 706 17.61 -26.86 16.83
C GLY A 706 16.56 -27.84 16.29
N HIS A 707 15.28 -27.46 16.25
CA HIS A 707 14.20 -28.28 15.71
C HIS A 707 13.94 -27.93 14.24
N ASP A 708 13.81 -28.95 13.38
CA ASP A 708 13.47 -28.77 11.96
C ASP A 708 12.05 -28.24 11.73
N THR A 709 11.18 -28.34 12.74
CA THR A 709 9.79 -27.90 12.69
C THR A 709 9.42 -27.28 14.03
N VAL A 710 8.94 -26.04 13.99
CA VAL A 710 8.54 -25.27 15.17
C VAL A 710 7.04 -25.03 15.16
N ALA A 711 6.39 -25.18 16.32
CA ALA A 711 4.97 -24.88 16.45
C ALA A 711 4.78 -23.43 16.90
N VAL A 712 3.91 -22.71 16.17
CA VAL A 712 3.56 -21.32 16.45
C VAL A 712 2.04 -21.23 16.58
N GLY A 713 1.56 -20.59 17.64
CA GLY A 713 0.15 -20.25 17.83
C GLY A 713 -0.19 -19.05 16.96
N LEU A 714 -1.21 -19.19 16.11
CA LEU A 714 -1.72 -18.12 15.28
C LEU A 714 -3.12 -17.72 15.74
N GLU A 715 -3.41 -16.44 15.58
CA GLU A 715 -4.74 -15.89 15.75
C GLU A 715 -5.37 -15.61 14.38
N GLY A 716 -6.58 -16.10 14.20
CA GLY A 716 -7.49 -15.70 13.12
C GLY A 716 -8.66 -14.91 13.69
N HIS A 717 -9.35 -14.14 12.83
CA HIS A 717 -10.53 -13.39 13.24
C HIS A 717 -11.73 -14.29 13.63
N GLY A 718 -11.75 -15.56 13.20
CA GLY A 718 -12.78 -16.57 13.49
C GLY A 718 -14.20 -16.29 12.95
N ARG A 719 -14.36 -15.25 12.14
CA ARG A 719 -15.59 -14.85 11.41
C ARG A 719 -15.67 -15.56 10.05
N GLU A 720 -16.00 -16.86 10.06
CA GLU A 720 -15.98 -17.72 8.86
C GLU A 720 -17.36 -17.86 8.18
N ASP A 721 -17.65 -17.00 7.20
CA ASP A 721 -18.93 -16.92 6.46
C ASP A 721 -19.26 -18.13 5.54
N ARG A 722 -18.41 -19.17 5.54
CA ARG A 722 -18.54 -20.38 4.69
C ARG A 722 -19.25 -21.54 5.37
N LEU A 723 -19.38 -21.47 6.68
CA LEU A 723 -19.92 -22.59 7.46
C LEU A 723 -21.43 -22.72 7.28
N PHE A 724 -22.09 -21.57 7.11
CA PHE A 724 -23.53 -21.45 6.95
C PHE A 724 -23.82 -20.41 5.87
N GLU A 725 -24.74 -20.71 4.94
CA GLU A 725 -25.05 -19.83 3.80
C GLU A 725 -25.79 -18.54 4.20
N ASP A 726 -26.33 -18.49 5.41
CA ASP A 726 -27.20 -17.45 5.97
C ASP A 726 -26.60 -16.72 7.17
N VAL A 727 -25.28 -16.82 7.38
CA VAL A 727 -24.57 -16.14 8.48
C VAL A 727 -23.79 -14.93 7.98
N ASP A 728 -23.96 -13.81 8.69
CA ASP A 728 -23.21 -12.57 8.50
C ASP A 728 -22.58 -12.15 9.83
N LEU A 729 -21.25 -12.18 9.92
CA LEU A 729 -20.51 -11.72 11.10
C LEU A 729 -19.73 -10.44 10.83
N SER A 730 -19.99 -9.73 9.73
CA SER A 730 -19.20 -8.57 9.31
C SER A 730 -19.31 -7.37 10.25
N ARG A 731 -20.45 -7.23 10.95
CA ARG A 731 -20.71 -6.15 11.93
C ARG A 731 -21.06 -6.65 13.33
N THR A 732 -20.91 -7.94 13.62
CA THR A 732 -21.27 -8.48 14.94
C THR A 732 -20.20 -8.12 15.96
N VAL A 733 -20.55 -7.38 17.01
CA VAL A 733 -19.64 -7.16 18.15
C VAL A 733 -19.64 -8.41 19.03
N GLY A 734 -18.47 -8.91 19.40
CA GLY A 734 -18.26 -10.12 20.20
C GLY A 734 -16.83 -10.65 20.11
N TRP A 735 -16.50 -11.70 20.87
CA TRP A 735 -15.18 -12.33 20.79
C TRP A 735 -15.20 -13.59 19.90
N PHE A 736 -14.71 -13.43 18.67
CA PHE A 736 -14.74 -14.49 17.65
C PHE A 736 -13.37 -15.13 17.38
N THR A 737 -12.28 -14.58 17.93
CA THR A 737 -10.91 -15.00 17.64
C THR A 737 -10.75 -16.52 17.61
N SER A 738 -10.19 -17.04 16.52
CA SER A 738 -9.79 -18.44 16.42
C SER A 738 -8.31 -18.57 16.76
N LEU A 739 -7.99 -19.22 17.88
CA LEU A 739 -6.62 -19.56 18.23
C LEU A 739 -6.31 -20.98 17.78
N TYR A 740 -5.21 -21.19 17.05
CA TYR A 740 -4.83 -22.50 16.55
C TYR A 740 -3.32 -22.62 16.32
N PRO A 741 -2.73 -23.82 16.47
CA PRO A 741 -1.33 -24.03 16.20
C PRO A 741 -1.07 -24.25 14.71
N VAL A 742 0.12 -23.83 14.25
CA VAL A 742 0.70 -24.20 12.96
C VAL A 742 2.10 -24.76 13.18
N ALA A 743 2.41 -25.88 12.53
CA ALA A 743 3.75 -26.45 12.52
C ALA A 743 4.48 -25.93 11.27
N LEU A 744 5.52 -25.11 11.49
CA LEU A 744 6.32 -24.50 10.44
C LEU A 744 7.61 -25.30 10.24
N ALA A 745 7.71 -25.99 9.11
CA ALA A 745 8.94 -26.60 8.65
C ALA A 745 9.57 -25.67 7.60
N VAL A 746 10.60 -24.91 7.98
CA VAL A 746 11.26 -23.97 7.06
C VAL A 746 12.50 -24.63 6.44
N PRO A 747 12.50 -24.96 5.14
CA PRO A 747 13.63 -25.63 4.52
C PRO A 747 14.92 -24.81 4.65
N ALA A 748 16.04 -25.47 4.91
CA ALA A 748 17.38 -24.89 4.87
C ALA A 748 17.86 -24.61 3.43
N ALA A 749 17.04 -23.91 2.65
CA ALA A 749 17.23 -23.57 1.25
C ALA A 749 17.22 -22.04 1.05
N ASP A 750 17.25 -21.59 -0.20
CA ASP A 750 17.08 -20.18 -0.56
C ASP A 750 15.69 -19.64 -0.15
N TRP A 751 15.58 -18.32 -0.05
CA TRP A 751 14.33 -17.67 0.37
C TRP A 751 13.14 -17.95 -0.55
N GLY A 752 13.36 -18.18 -1.86
CA GLY A 752 12.28 -18.55 -2.78
C GLY A 752 11.69 -19.92 -2.43
N THR A 753 12.53 -20.90 -2.13
CA THR A 753 12.08 -22.23 -1.67
C THR A 753 11.39 -22.15 -0.31
N ALA A 754 11.96 -21.39 0.64
CA ALA A 754 11.39 -21.23 1.97
C ALA A 754 10.01 -20.54 1.95
N LEU A 755 9.87 -19.43 1.22
CA LEU A 755 8.61 -18.71 1.07
C LEU A 755 7.52 -19.58 0.44
N LYS A 756 7.86 -20.32 -0.63
CA LYS A 756 6.90 -21.23 -1.28
C LYS A 756 6.44 -22.33 -0.31
N SER A 757 7.36 -22.90 0.47
CA SER A 757 7.03 -23.96 1.43
C SER A 757 6.11 -23.47 2.56
N VAL A 758 6.46 -22.35 3.21
CA VAL A 758 5.66 -21.78 4.30
C VAL A 758 4.29 -21.32 3.79
N LYS A 759 4.23 -20.68 2.61
CA LYS A 759 2.97 -20.33 1.96
C LYS A 759 2.05 -21.53 1.82
N GLU A 760 2.53 -22.66 1.27
CA GLU A 760 1.70 -23.86 1.11
C GLU A 760 1.29 -24.48 2.45
N GLN A 761 2.17 -24.47 3.46
CA GLN A 761 1.82 -24.93 4.82
C GLN A 761 0.68 -24.09 5.42
N LEU A 762 0.75 -22.76 5.28
CA LEU A 762 -0.31 -21.86 5.74
C LEU A 762 -1.61 -22.01 4.95
N ARG A 763 -1.53 -22.30 3.64
CA ARG A 763 -2.74 -22.58 2.82
C ARG A 763 -3.34 -23.97 3.08
N ALA A 764 -2.57 -24.91 3.64
CA ALA A 764 -3.06 -26.23 4.02
C ALA A 764 -3.83 -26.26 5.35
N VAL A 765 -3.78 -25.17 6.14
CA VAL A 765 -4.55 -25.04 7.38
C VAL A 765 -6.06 -25.10 7.07
N PRO A 766 -6.80 -26.07 7.60
CA PRO A 766 -8.21 -26.25 7.26
C PRO A 766 -9.05 -25.13 7.88
N GLU A 767 -9.93 -24.53 7.07
CA GLU A 767 -10.91 -23.50 7.48
C GLU A 767 -10.30 -22.41 8.39
N ARG A 768 -9.05 -22.00 8.09
CA ARG A 768 -8.30 -20.97 8.84
C ARG A 768 -8.23 -21.22 10.35
N GLY A 769 -8.28 -22.48 10.77
CA GLY A 769 -8.05 -22.89 12.15
C GLY A 769 -9.25 -22.87 13.09
N LEU A 770 -10.42 -22.39 12.67
CA LEU A 770 -11.63 -22.38 13.51
C LEU A 770 -11.96 -23.78 14.07
N GLY A 771 -11.79 -24.81 13.25
CA GLY A 771 -12.08 -26.19 13.63
C GLY A 771 -11.24 -26.70 14.80
N TYR A 772 -10.03 -26.18 15.02
CA TYR A 772 -9.20 -26.56 16.17
C TYR A 772 -9.91 -26.24 17.48
N GLY A 773 -10.34 -24.98 17.65
CA GLY A 773 -11.06 -24.54 18.85
C GLY A 773 -12.40 -25.25 19.03
N VAL A 774 -13.15 -25.48 17.94
CA VAL A 774 -14.43 -26.21 17.98
C VAL A 774 -14.22 -27.64 18.48
N LEU A 775 -13.24 -28.37 17.93
CA LEU A 775 -12.95 -29.75 18.31
C LEU A 775 -12.39 -29.85 19.74
N ARG A 776 -11.51 -28.92 20.14
CA ARG A 776 -10.87 -28.90 21.45
C ARG A 776 -11.81 -28.49 22.57
N HIS A 777 -12.59 -27.42 22.40
CA HIS A 777 -13.36 -26.81 23.48
C HIS A 777 -14.85 -27.17 23.46
N LEU A 778 -15.48 -27.21 22.29
CA LEU A 778 -16.92 -27.51 22.18
C LEU A 778 -17.20 -29.01 22.07
N ALA A 779 -16.48 -29.70 21.18
CA ALA A 779 -16.59 -31.16 21.03
C ALA A 779 -15.85 -31.91 22.14
N ARG A 780 -14.83 -31.28 22.74
CA ARG A 780 -13.94 -31.87 23.76
C ARG A 780 -13.37 -33.23 23.33
N ASP A 781 -12.89 -33.32 22.08
CA ASP A 781 -12.27 -34.55 21.57
C ASP A 781 -11.03 -34.87 22.42
N PRO A 782 -10.91 -36.10 22.94
CA PRO A 782 -9.83 -36.47 23.87
C PRO A 782 -8.43 -36.42 23.26
N ARG A 783 -8.30 -36.42 21.92
CA ARG A 783 -6.99 -36.28 21.25
C ARG A 783 -6.44 -34.86 21.30
N LEU A 784 -7.33 -33.87 21.43
CA LEU A 784 -6.96 -32.45 21.48
C LEU A 784 -7.15 -31.86 22.89
N THR A 785 -8.11 -32.37 23.66
CA THR A 785 -8.36 -31.92 25.03
C THR A 785 -7.16 -32.26 25.91
N GLY A 786 -6.38 -31.24 26.30
CA GLY A 786 -5.14 -31.41 27.07
C GLY A 786 -3.89 -31.63 26.23
N ALA A 787 -3.99 -31.58 24.90
CA ALA A 787 -2.82 -31.60 24.04
C ALA A 787 -1.96 -30.33 24.28
N PRO A 788 -0.61 -30.44 24.18
CA PRO A 788 0.28 -29.30 24.34
C PRO A 788 -0.07 -28.15 23.39
N GLU A 789 0.00 -26.94 23.90
CA GLU A 789 -0.16 -25.70 23.13
C GLU A 789 1.23 -25.14 22.74
N PRO A 790 1.33 -24.36 21.66
CA PRO A 790 2.61 -23.82 21.20
C PRO A 790 3.17 -22.82 22.21
N ALA A 791 4.47 -22.90 22.46
CA ALA A 791 5.15 -21.99 23.39
C ALA A 791 5.45 -20.59 22.80
N VAL A 792 5.25 -20.41 21.48
CA VAL A 792 5.32 -19.11 20.80
C VAL A 792 3.98 -18.77 20.19
N SER A 793 3.53 -17.53 20.32
CA SER A 793 2.44 -16.97 19.50
C SER A 793 2.97 -15.96 18.49
N PHE A 794 2.26 -15.82 17.38
CA PHE A 794 2.51 -14.77 16.39
C PHE A 794 1.20 -14.12 15.95
N ASN A 795 1.19 -12.79 15.93
CA ASN A 795 0.07 -12.00 15.43
C ASN A 795 0.56 -10.83 14.57
N TYR A 796 -0.08 -10.60 13.42
CA TYR A 796 0.16 -9.44 12.56
C TYR A 796 -1.11 -8.59 12.50
N LEU A 797 -1.04 -7.38 13.08
CA LEU A 797 -2.18 -6.49 13.26
C LEU A 797 -2.47 -5.60 12.03
N GLY A 798 -1.66 -5.71 10.98
CA GLY A 798 -1.78 -4.85 9.79
C GLY A 798 -1.37 -3.41 10.06
N ARG A 799 -1.99 -2.48 9.30
CA ARG A 799 -1.94 -1.04 9.60
C ARG A 799 -3.03 -0.70 10.60
N PHE A 800 -2.63 -0.03 11.68
CA PHE A 800 -3.53 0.36 12.76
C PHE A 800 -3.66 1.88 12.81
N ASP A 801 -3.91 2.50 11.66
CA ASP A 801 -4.14 3.94 11.54
C ASP A 801 -5.65 4.20 11.60
N TRP A 802 -6.10 4.79 12.69
CA TRP A 802 -7.49 5.19 12.92
C TRP A 802 -7.57 6.71 12.89
N THR A 803 -7.77 7.27 11.70
CA THR A 803 -8.04 8.70 11.48
C THR A 803 -9.37 8.84 10.75
N ALA A 804 -10.25 9.69 11.28
CA ALA A 804 -11.52 10.03 10.64
C ALA A 804 -11.51 11.50 10.23
N ASP A 805 -11.95 11.80 9.01
CA ASP A 805 -12.00 13.16 8.46
C ASP A 805 -13.03 14.04 9.21
N GLY A 806 -12.58 15.16 9.80
CA GLY A 806 -13.35 16.38 10.08
C GLY A 806 -14.62 16.31 10.97
N ALA A 807 -14.67 17.14 12.02
CA ALA A 807 -15.80 17.29 12.96
C ALA A 807 -16.31 15.99 13.62
N ALA A 808 -15.42 14.99 13.71
CA ALA A 808 -15.69 13.68 14.28
C ALA A 808 -15.40 13.64 15.79
N LEU A 809 -16.13 12.83 16.56
CA LEU A 809 -15.80 12.49 17.95
C LEU A 809 -14.48 11.71 18.03
N VAL A 810 -14.24 10.84 17.05
CA VAL A 810 -13.02 10.03 16.94
C VAL A 810 -11.98 10.73 16.08
N GLY A 811 -11.20 11.64 16.66
CA GLY A 811 -10.13 12.35 15.94
C GLY A 811 -8.89 11.49 15.69
N ALA A 812 -8.36 10.90 16.76
CA ALA A 812 -7.25 9.94 16.68
C ALA A 812 -7.35 8.89 17.81
N VAL A 813 -6.73 7.73 17.61
CA VAL A 813 -6.60 6.68 18.63
C VAL A 813 -5.13 6.48 19.01
N PRO A 814 -4.52 7.42 19.77
CA PRO A 814 -3.10 7.34 20.12
C PRO A 814 -2.77 6.05 20.90
N GLY A 815 -1.73 5.34 20.46
CA GLY A 815 -1.30 4.07 21.05
C GLY A 815 -2.08 2.83 20.58
N GLY A 816 -3.16 3.03 19.80
CA GLY A 816 -3.96 1.96 19.23
C GLY A 816 -4.78 1.17 20.27
N LEU A 817 -4.83 -0.15 20.09
CA LEU A 817 -5.55 -1.06 20.98
C LEU A 817 -4.67 -1.49 22.16
N GLY A 818 -5.04 -1.07 23.37
CA GLY A 818 -4.41 -1.48 24.61
C GLY A 818 -5.02 -2.76 25.18
N GLY A 819 -4.20 -3.57 25.86
CA GLY A 819 -4.62 -4.73 26.64
C GLY A 819 -4.23 -4.59 28.10
N ALA A 820 -5.06 -5.07 29.02
CA ALA A 820 -4.78 -5.05 30.44
C ALA A 820 -5.21 -6.37 31.11
N GLU A 821 -4.27 -6.97 31.83
CA GLU A 821 -4.44 -8.23 32.54
C GLU A 821 -4.04 -8.10 34.01
N ALA A 822 -4.62 -8.93 34.88
CA ALA A 822 -4.16 -9.00 36.27
C ALA A 822 -2.67 -9.40 36.34
N PRO A 823 -1.84 -8.73 37.17
CA PRO A 823 -0.40 -9.00 37.24
C PRO A 823 -0.03 -10.46 37.57
N GLY A 824 -0.89 -11.15 38.32
CA GLY A 824 -0.70 -12.56 38.68
C GLY A 824 -1.09 -13.58 37.60
N THR A 825 -1.70 -13.14 36.49
CA THR A 825 -2.15 -14.03 35.41
C THR A 825 -0.96 -14.71 34.75
N GLU A 826 -1.04 -16.04 34.61
CA GLU A 826 -0.05 -16.82 33.87
C GLU A 826 -0.22 -16.59 32.37
N ARG A 827 0.88 -16.26 31.68
CA ARG A 827 0.88 -16.06 30.23
C ARG A 827 0.75 -17.40 29.52
N ALA A 828 -0.08 -17.42 28.48
CA ALA A 828 -0.32 -18.62 27.67
C ALA A 828 0.92 -19.10 26.90
N HIS A 829 1.79 -18.17 26.50
CA HIS A 829 2.98 -18.45 25.71
C HIS A 829 4.26 -17.99 26.44
N LEU A 830 5.40 -18.60 26.12
CA LEU A 830 6.70 -18.14 26.59
C LEU A 830 7.11 -16.85 25.86
N LEU A 831 6.86 -16.82 24.55
CA LEU A 831 7.17 -15.70 23.66
C LEU A 831 5.91 -15.31 22.87
N ASP A 832 5.52 -14.04 22.91
CA ASP A 832 4.46 -13.51 22.04
C ASP A 832 5.09 -12.52 21.06
N VAL A 833 4.93 -12.78 19.75
CA VAL A 833 5.50 -11.94 18.69
C VAL A 833 4.38 -11.18 17.99
N VAL A 834 4.35 -9.86 18.18
CA VAL A 834 3.31 -9.00 17.61
C VAL A 834 3.95 -8.07 16.59
N ALA A 835 3.49 -8.13 15.34
CA ALA A 835 3.92 -7.28 14.26
C ALA A 835 2.81 -6.29 13.87
N ARG A 836 3.16 -5.02 13.64
CA ARG A 836 2.23 -3.96 13.20
C ARG A 836 2.95 -2.93 12.34
N VAL A 837 2.23 -2.20 11.51
CA VAL A 837 2.78 -1.07 10.75
C VAL A 837 2.29 0.23 11.37
N GLU A 838 3.23 1.08 11.78
CA GLU A 838 2.99 2.39 12.41
C GLU A 838 3.95 3.41 11.79
N ASP A 839 3.45 4.60 11.43
CA ASP A 839 4.21 5.65 10.73
C ASP A 839 4.97 5.15 9.47
N GLY A 840 4.36 4.22 8.75
CA GLY A 840 4.94 3.59 7.56
C GLY A 840 6.12 2.66 7.83
N ARG A 841 6.36 2.26 9.08
CA ARG A 841 7.42 1.33 9.51
C ARG A 841 6.81 0.07 10.13
N LEU A 842 7.35 -1.10 9.81
CA LEU A 842 7.00 -2.34 10.49
C LEU A 842 7.69 -2.38 11.86
N GLU A 843 6.91 -2.44 12.93
CA GLU A 843 7.36 -2.76 14.27
C GLU A 843 7.10 -4.24 14.58
N ILE A 844 8.08 -4.93 15.15
CA ILE A 844 7.94 -6.31 15.63
C ILE A 844 8.33 -6.31 17.11
N THR A 845 7.36 -6.55 17.98
CA THR A 845 7.54 -6.58 19.43
C THR A 845 7.47 -8.01 19.95
N TRP A 846 8.48 -8.41 20.71
CA TRP A 846 8.59 -9.70 21.37
C TRP A 846 8.33 -9.54 22.87
N TYR A 847 7.21 -10.08 23.36
CA TYR A 847 6.90 -10.14 24.78
C TYR A 847 7.41 -11.45 25.39
N HIS A 848 8.07 -11.36 26.54
CA HIS A 848 8.64 -12.49 27.25
C HIS A 848 8.56 -12.29 28.76
N SER A 849 8.64 -13.35 29.54
CA SER A 849 8.90 -13.20 30.98
C SER A 849 10.39 -12.95 31.21
N ARG A 850 10.71 -11.86 31.93
CA ARG A 850 12.08 -11.51 32.38
C ARG A 850 12.68 -12.53 33.33
N LYS A 851 11.86 -13.44 33.89
CA LYS A 851 12.30 -14.54 34.76
C LYS A 851 12.51 -15.86 34.01
N ARG A 852 12.06 -15.95 32.74
CA ARG A 852 12.22 -17.12 31.87
C ARG A 852 13.29 -16.92 30.81
N HIS A 853 13.37 -15.72 30.25
CA HIS A 853 14.35 -15.34 29.24
C HIS A 853 15.08 -14.08 29.67
N HIS A 854 16.38 -14.04 29.40
CA HIS A 854 17.15 -12.81 29.52
C HIS A 854 16.79 -11.89 28.35
N GLY A 855 16.71 -10.58 28.61
CA GLY A 855 16.44 -9.59 27.55
C GLY A 855 17.41 -9.71 26.36
N ALA A 856 18.69 -10.00 26.63
CA ALA A 856 19.70 -10.21 25.58
C ALA A 856 19.40 -11.43 24.66
N THR A 857 18.76 -12.49 25.18
CA THR A 857 18.36 -13.64 24.35
C THR A 857 17.24 -13.24 23.40
N VAL A 858 16.23 -12.54 23.91
CA VAL A 858 15.10 -12.08 23.10
C VAL A 858 15.52 -11.01 22.10
N THR A 859 16.44 -10.11 22.46
CA THR A 859 17.04 -9.14 21.53
C THR A 859 17.72 -9.81 20.34
N ARG A 860 18.52 -10.86 20.56
CA ARG A 860 19.15 -11.59 19.44
C ARG A 860 18.12 -12.23 18.52
N LEU A 861 17.03 -12.79 19.06
CA LEU A 861 15.96 -13.38 18.26
C LEU A 861 15.20 -12.31 17.45
N ALA A 862 14.88 -11.18 18.08
CA ALA A 862 14.19 -10.08 17.42
C ALA A 862 15.05 -9.47 16.30
N GLU A 863 16.34 -9.22 16.54
CA GLU A 863 17.28 -8.73 15.54
C GLU A 863 17.46 -9.73 14.39
N ALA A 864 17.61 -11.03 14.69
CA ALA A 864 17.71 -12.06 13.66
C ALA A 864 16.44 -12.18 12.81
N MET A 865 15.25 -11.97 13.40
CA MET A 865 14.00 -11.91 12.66
C MET A 865 13.94 -10.69 11.74
N LEU A 866 14.40 -9.52 12.22
CA LEU A 866 14.48 -8.31 11.38
C LEU A 866 15.44 -8.53 10.20
N ASP A 867 16.62 -9.08 10.45
CA ASP A 867 17.63 -9.38 9.42
C ASP A 867 17.06 -10.36 8.37
N ALA A 868 16.37 -11.42 8.81
CA ALA A 868 15.71 -12.36 7.90
C ALA A 868 14.63 -11.69 7.03
N VAL A 869 13.86 -10.75 7.57
CA VAL A 869 12.89 -9.96 6.79
C VAL A 869 13.60 -9.05 5.78
N GLU A 870 14.69 -8.37 6.18
CA GLU A 870 15.49 -7.56 5.27
C GLU A 870 16.08 -8.39 4.12
N ASP A 871 16.59 -9.59 4.41
CA ASP A 871 17.14 -10.51 3.44
C ASP A 871 16.08 -11.02 2.45
N ILE A 872 14.86 -11.29 2.92
CA ILE A 872 13.74 -11.66 2.06
C ILE A 872 13.38 -10.50 1.12
N VAL A 873 13.30 -9.27 1.62
CA VAL A 873 13.04 -8.07 0.80
C VAL A 873 14.13 -7.91 -0.25
N ALA A 874 15.40 -8.02 0.14
CA ALA A 874 16.53 -7.92 -0.78
C ALA A 874 16.55 -9.06 -1.81
N HIS A 875 16.14 -10.28 -1.44
CA HIS A 875 15.98 -11.40 -2.37
C HIS A 875 14.91 -11.12 -3.41
N CYS A 876 13.73 -10.67 -2.98
CA CYS A 876 12.60 -10.36 -3.87
C CYS A 876 12.89 -9.22 -4.85
N ALA A 877 13.80 -8.31 -4.52
CA ALA A 877 14.24 -7.23 -5.42
C ALA A 877 15.17 -7.70 -6.56
N ARG A 878 15.66 -8.96 -6.54
CA ARG A 878 16.58 -9.46 -7.57
C ARG A 878 15.83 -9.74 -8.89
N PRO A 879 16.42 -9.44 -10.07
CA PRO A 879 15.76 -9.65 -11.37
C PRO A 879 15.26 -11.07 -11.65
N GLY A 880 15.95 -12.09 -11.12
CA GLY A 880 15.59 -13.50 -11.25
C GLY A 880 14.73 -14.06 -10.11
N ALA A 881 14.37 -13.24 -9.11
CA ALA A 881 13.45 -13.67 -8.07
C ALA A 881 12.02 -13.70 -8.61
N GLY A 882 11.30 -14.76 -8.26
CA GLY A 882 9.95 -15.00 -8.74
C GLY A 882 9.60 -16.48 -8.63
N GLY A 883 8.31 -16.76 -8.49
CA GLY A 883 7.80 -18.12 -8.51
C GLY A 883 6.32 -18.18 -8.20
N ARG A 884 5.73 -19.35 -8.39
CA ARG A 884 4.33 -19.64 -8.07
C ARG A 884 4.28 -20.93 -7.26
N THR A 885 3.17 -21.14 -6.57
CA THR A 885 2.92 -22.36 -5.80
C THR A 885 1.64 -23.05 -6.29
N PRO A 886 1.44 -24.36 -6.00
CA PRO A 886 0.22 -25.07 -6.37
C PRO A 886 -1.08 -24.34 -5.99
N SER A 887 -1.12 -23.70 -4.82
CA SER A 887 -2.29 -22.93 -4.39
C SER A 887 -2.61 -21.71 -5.25
N ASP A 888 -1.68 -21.24 -6.10
CA ASP A 888 -1.92 -20.18 -7.09
C ASP A 888 -2.75 -20.65 -8.30
N PHE A 889 -2.79 -21.97 -8.54
CA PHE A 889 -3.48 -22.60 -9.68
C PHE A 889 -4.36 -23.75 -9.22
N PRO A 890 -5.40 -23.49 -8.41
CA PRO A 890 -6.17 -24.53 -7.71
C PRO A 890 -6.91 -25.49 -8.65
N LEU A 891 -7.09 -25.14 -9.93
CA LEU A 891 -7.67 -26.01 -10.94
C LEU A 891 -6.67 -26.97 -11.58
N ALA A 892 -5.38 -26.64 -11.60
CA ALA A 892 -4.38 -27.35 -12.40
C ALA A 892 -3.83 -28.63 -11.77
N ARG A 893 -4.17 -28.91 -10.49
CA ARG A 893 -3.75 -30.11 -9.73
C ARG A 893 -2.25 -30.42 -9.85
N LEU A 894 -1.42 -29.39 -9.86
CA LEU A 894 0.02 -29.48 -10.03
C LEU A 894 0.72 -29.64 -8.67
N ASP A 895 1.84 -30.36 -8.65
CA ASP A 895 2.82 -30.26 -7.56
C ASP A 895 3.77 -29.06 -7.78
N GLN A 896 4.59 -28.75 -6.77
CA GLN A 896 5.49 -27.60 -6.83
C GLN A 896 6.52 -27.70 -7.98
N THR A 897 7.00 -28.91 -8.28
CA THR A 897 7.98 -29.14 -9.35
C THR A 897 7.36 -28.87 -10.73
N ALA A 898 6.12 -29.29 -10.96
CA ALA A 898 5.40 -29.02 -12.18
C ALA A 898 5.06 -27.53 -12.32
N VAL A 899 4.69 -26.85 -11.23
CA VAL A 899 4.49 -25.39 -11.23
C VAL A 899 5.76 -24.65 -11.63
N ASP A 900 6.90 -24.98 -11.02
CA ASP A 900 8.19 -24.33 -11.30
C ASP A 900 8.60 -24.55 -12.77
N ARG A 901 8.38 -25.75 -13.32
CA ARG A 901 8.66 -26.06 -14.73
C ARG A 901 7.76 -25.29 -15.70
N ILE A 902 6.47 -25.15 -15.39
CA ILE A 902 5.49 -24.52 -16.29
C ILE A 902 5.53 -23.00 -16.22
N CYS A 903 5.73 -22.46 -15.01
CA CYS A 903 5.57 -21.05 -14.71
C CYS A 903 6.90 -20.29 -14.58
N GLY A 904 8.01 -20.98 -14.31
CA GLY A 904 9.31 -20.36 -14.07
C GLY A 904 9.23 -19.35 -12.92
N ASP A 905 9.64 -18.11 -13.19
CA ASP A 905 9.56 -16.98 -12.24
C ASP A 905 8.14 -16.41 -12.06
N GLY A 906 7.16 -16.92 -12.82
CA GLY A 906 5.76 -16.52 -12.76
C GLY A 906 5.43 -15.19 -13.42
N ARG A 907 6.37 -14.50 -14.09
CA ARG A 907 6.13 -13.19 -14.73
C ARG A 907 5.40 -13.30 -16.06
N ALA A 908 5.61 -14.40 -16.79
CA ALA A 908 4.97 -14.63 -18.07
C ALA A 908 3.57 -15.24 -17.93
N VAL A 909 3.33 -16.05 -16.90
CA VAL A 909 2.09 -16.83 -16.74
C VAL A 909 1.09 -16.09 -15.85
N ALA A 910 -0.08 -15.81 -16.42
CA ALA A 910 -1.21 -15.22 -15.71
C ALA A 910 -2.01 -16.29 -14.94
N ASP A 911 -2.34 -17.39 -15.59
CA ASP A 911 -3.19 -18.46 -15.03
C ASP A 911 -2.90 -19.83 -15.68
N VAL A 912 -3.25 -20.91 -14.98
CA VAL A 912 -3.11 -22.31 -15.43
C VAL A 912 -4.35 -23.10 -15.02
N TYR A 913 -4.99 -23.75 -15.99
CA TYR A 913 -6.19 -24.55 -15.75
C TYR A 913 -6.35 -25.69 -16.77
N PRO A 914 -7.12 -26.75 -16.46
CA PRO A 914 -7.25 -27.90 -17.34
C PRO A 914 -7.99 -27.56 -18.64
N LEU A 915 -7.76 -28.39 -19.67
CA LEU A 915 -8.56 -28.36 -20.90
C LEU A 915 -9.98 -28.86 -20.60
N THR A 916 -10.97 -28.32 -21.30
CA THR A 916 -12.28 -28.98 -21.34
C THR A 916 -12.16 -30.36 -22.02
N PRO A 917 -13.07 -31.31 -21.75
CA PRO A 917 -13.04 -32.61 -22.41
C PRO A 917 -12.98 -32.53 -23.94
N MET A 918 -13.67 -31.54 -24.53
CA MET A 918 -13.64 -31.28 -25.98
C MET A 918 -12.26 -30.79 -26.45
N GLN A 919 -11.68 -29.80 -25.76
CA GLN A 919 -10.34 -29.30 -26.09
C GLN A 919 -9.28 -30.40 -25.96
N ALA A 920 -9.39 -31.26 -24.94
CA ALA A 920 -8.48 -32.38 -24.75
C ALA A 920 -8.56 -33.40 -25.90
N GLY A 921 -9.78 -33.69 -26.38
CA GLY A 921 -9.99 -34.53 -27.58
C GLY A 921 -9.41 -33.90 -28.85
N MET A 922 -9.56 -32.59 -29.02
CA MET A 922 -8.96 -31.87 -30.16
C MET A 922 -7.43 -31.95 -30.13
N LEU A 923 -6.82 -31.70 -28.97
CA LEU A 923 -5.37 -31.83 -28.79
C LEU A 923 -4.89 -33.25 -29.14
N PHE A 924 -5.62 -34.28 -28.69
CA PHE A 924 -5.27 -35.67 -29.00
C PHE A 924 -5.23 -35.94 -30.51
N HIS A 925 -6.24 -35.51 -31.27
CA HIS A 925 -6.22 -35.69 -32.73
C HIS A 925 -5.13 -34.85 -33.41
N SER A 926 -4.90 -33.61 -32.97
CA SER A 926 -3.82 -32.78 -33.53
C SER A 926 -2.44 -33.37 -33.29
N LEU A 927 -2.21 -34.09 -32.17
CA LEU A 927 -0.97 -34.80 -31.90
C LEU A 927 -0.78 -36.08 -32.75
N LEU A 928 -1.87 -36.64 -33.31
CA LEU A 928 -1.82 -37.80 -34.20
C LEU A 928 -1.68 -37.41 -35.68
N ASP A 929 -1.85 -36.14 -36.02
CA ASP A 929 -1.74 -35.62 -37.38
C ASP A 929 -0.30 -35.20 -37.70
N PRO A 930 0.44 -35.98 -38.52
CA PRO A 930 1.83 -35.64 -38.86
C PRO A 930 1.96 -34.37 -39.70
N ASP A 931 0.88 -33.94 -40.37
CA ASP A 931 0.88 -32.73 -41.21
C ASP A 931 0.50 -31.47 -40.40
N GLY A 932 0.02 -31.62 -39.16
CA GLY A 932 -0.32 -30.52 -38.25
C GLY A 932 -1.45 -29.62 -38.73
N ARG A 933 -2.35 -30.13 -39.59
CA ARG A 933 -3.43 -29.37 -40.24
C ARG A 933 -4.78 -29.56 -39.55
N THR A 934 -4.91 -30.60 -38.75
CA THR A 934 -6.15 -30.97 -38.07
C THR A 934 -6.60 -29.83 -37.16
N TYR A 935 -7.87 -29.42 -37.33
CA TYR A 935 -8.48 -28.31 -36.60
C TYR A 935 -7.84 -26.91 -36.82
N VAL A 936 -7.02 -26.72 -37.86
CA VAL A 936 -6.57 -25.39 -38.27
C VAL A 936 -7.64 -24.74 -39.15
N ASN A 937 -8.16 -23.60 -38.71
CA ASN A 937 -9.11 -22.80 -39.46
C ASN A 937 -8.40 -21.63 -40.14
N GLN A 938 -8.73 -21.35 -41.40
CA GLN A 938 -8.24 -20.21 -42.16
C GLN A 938 -9.43 -19.42 -42.70
N VAL A 939 -9.70 -18.26 -42.11
CA VAL A 939 -10.82 -17.36 -42.45
C VAL A 939 -10.33 -16.24 -43.34
N GLN A 940 -11.03 -15.98 -44.44
CA GLN A 940 -10.69 -14.93 -45.40
C GLN A 940 -11.80 -13.89 -45.47
N LEU A 941 -11.43 -12.63 -45.27
CA LEU A 941 -12.37 -11.50 -45.27
C LEU A 941 -11.80 -10.36 -46.11
N VAL A 942 -12.65 -9.70 -46.90
CA VAL A 942 -12.32 -8.43 -47.54
C VAL A 942 -13.03 -7.33 -46.77
N LEU A 943 -12.24 -6.44 -46.18
CA LEU A 943 -12.71 -5.35 -45.35
C LEU A 943 -12.67 -4.06 -46.16
N HIS A 944 -13.77 -3.32 -46.10
CA HIS A 944 -13.93 -2.01 -46.71
C HIS A 944 -13.86 -0.92 -45.63
N GLY A 945 -13.33 0.25 -45.98
CA GLY A 945 -13.13 1.35 -45.02
C GLY A 945 -11.90 1.19 -44.12
N VAL A 946 -11.00 0.27 -44.44
CA VAL A 946 -9.74 0.07 -43.71
C VAL A 946 -8.62 0.83 -44.42
N THR A 947 -8.33 2.04 -43.94
CA THR A 947 -7.30 2.93 -44.52
C THR A 947 -5.90 2.60 -44.03
N ASP A 948 -5.77 2.17 -42.76
CA ASP A 948 -4.50 1.74 -42.16
C ASP A 948 -4.56 0.28 -41.66
N PRO A 949 -3.94 -0.68 -42.38
CA PRO A 949 -3.82 -2.06 -41.92
C PRO A 949 -3.06 -2.23 -40.59
N ARG A 950 -2.19 -1.28 -40.22
CA ARG A 950 -1.45 -1.36 -38.95
C ARG A 950 -2.36 -1.08 -37.76
N LEU A 951 -3.32 -0.16 -37.92
CA LEU A 951 -4.33 0.12 -36.91
C LEU A 951 -5.24 -1.11 -36.68
N LEU A 952 -5.53 -1.88 -37.74
CA LEU A 952 -6.25 -3.15 -37.64
C LEU A 952 -5.44 -4.22 -36.89
N ALA A 953 -4.13 -4.30 -37.14
CA ALA A 953 -3.23 -5.17 -36.38
C ALA A 953 -3.19 -4.78 -34.90
N GLU A 954 -3.16 -3.49 -34.58
CA GLU A 954 -3.23 -2.99 -33.21
C GLU A 954 -4.57 -3.32 -32.54
N ALA A 955 -5.69 -3.19 -33.25
CA ALA A 955 -7.00 -3.60 -32.75
C ALA A 955 -7.01 -5.08 -32.36
N TRP A 956 -6.44 -5.95 -33.20
CA TRP A 956 -6.26 -7.38 -32.89
C TRP A 956 -5.40 -7.63 -31.66
N GLN A 957 -4.27 -6.93 -31.51
CA GLN A 957 -3.42 -7.05 -30.33
C GLN A 957 -4.20 -6.65 -29.07
N ARG A 958 -4.91 -5.52 -29.10
CA ARG A 958 -5.73 -5.05 -27.97
C ARG A 958 -6.87 -6.02 -27.63
N THR A 959 -7.46 -6.69 -28.61
CA THR A 959 -8.43 -7.78 -28.38
C THR A 959 -7.78 -8.98 -27.71
N ALA A 960 -6.61 -9.42 -28.17
CA ALA A 960 -5.88 -10.53 -27.58
C ALA A 960 -5.47 -10.25 -26.13
N ASP A 961 -4.98 -9.04 -25.85
CA ASP A 961 -4.61 -8.62 -24.50
C ASP A 961 -5.82 -8.67 -23.55
N ALA A 962 -6.99 -8.25 -24.01
CA ALA A 962 -8.24 -8.26 -23.24
C ALA A 962 -8.88 -9.64 -23.05
N ASN A 963 -8.55 -10.64 -23.88
CA ASN A 963 -9.19 -11.95 -23.87
C ASN A 963 -8.18 -13.06 -23.51
N PRO A 964 -8.16 -13.57 -22.26
CA PRO A 964 -7.18 -14.58 -21.79
C PRO A 964 -7.06 -15.82 -22.69
N ALA A 965 -8.16 -16.30 -23.25
CA ALA A 965 -8.16 -17.44 -24.16
C ALA A 965 -7.19 -17.21 -25.33
N LEU A 966 -7.19 -16.02 -25.94
CA LEU A 966 -6.33 -15.69 -27.09
C LEU A 966 -4.83 -15.63 -26.76
N ARG A 967 -4.46 -15.59 -25.48
CA ARG A 967 -3.06 -15.60 -24.99
C ARG A 967 -2.63 -16.97 -24.44
N THR A 968 -3.36 -18.02 -24.76
CA THR A 968 -3.14 -19.36 -24.21
C THR A 968 -2.20 -20.18 -25.08
N ARG A 969 -1.34 -20.99 -24.44
CA ARG A 969 -0.64 -22.13 -25.02
C ARG A 969 -1.03 -23.42 -24.28
N LEU A 970 -0.79 -24.57 -24.89
CA LEU A 970 -1.10 -25.88 -24.29
C LEU A 970 0.16 -26.54 -23.71
N VAL A 971 -0.02 -27.30 -22.63
CA VAL A 971 1.01 -28.16 -22.03
C VAL A 971 0.39 -29.51 -21.72
N TRP A 972 1.00 -30.59 -22.19
CA TRP A 972 0.51 -31.96 -21.99
C TRP A 972 1.61 -32.95 -21.61
N GLN A 973 2.87 -32.51 -21.56
CA GLN A 973 4.01 -33.32 -21.17
C GLN A 973 4.30 -33.13 -19.67
N ASP A 974 4.57 -34.24 -18.99
CA ASP A 974 4.91 -34.29 -17.56
C ASP A 974 3.87 -33.64 -16.63
N THR A 975 2.61 -33.58 -17.08
CA THR A 975 1.47 -33.09 -16.30
C THR A 975 0.46 -34.23 -16.07
N PRO A 976 -0.28 -34.21 -14.95
CA PRO A 976 -1.29 -35.25 -14.68
C PRO A 976 -2.44 -35.22 -15.69
N GLU A 977 -2.72 -34.07 -16.29
CA GLU A 977 -3.68 -33.87 -17.36
C GLU A 977 -3.20 -32.73 -18.30
N PRO A 978 -3.74 -32.62 -19.53
CA PRO A 978 -3.45 -31.48 -20.40
C PRO A 978 -3.95 -30.16 -19.80
N LEU A 979 -3.12 -29.13 -19.87
CA LEU A 979 -3.35 -27.81 -19.29
C LEU A 979 -3.29 -26.68 -20.33
N GLN A 980 -4.11 -25.66 -20.09
CA GLN A 980 -4.05 -24.35 -20.73
C GLN A 980 -3.21 -23.43 -19.85
N VAL A 981 -2.18 -22.82 -20.45
CA VAL A 981 -1.31 -21.84 -19.78
C VAL A 981 -1.55 -20.48 -20.41
N VAL A 982 -2.17 -19.58 -19.65
CA VAL A 982 -2.47 -18.21 -20.08
C VAL A 982 -1.25 -17.34 -19.87
N GLN A 983 -0.74 -16.74 -20.95
CA GLN A 983 0.37 -15.76 -20.88
C GLN A 983 -0.17 -14.37 -20.55
N HIS A 984 0.52 -13.56 -19.74
CA HIS A 984 0.16 -12.16 -19.48
C HIS A 984 0.09 -11.33 -20.78
N ARG A 985 0.98 -11.60 -21.73
CA ARG A 985 0.99 -11.00 -23.06
C ARG A 985 1.40 -12.05 -24.09
N ALA A 986 0.70 -12.07 -25.21
CA ALA A 986 1.10 -12.87 -26.37
C ALA A 986 1.01 -11.96 -27.62
N PRO A 987 2.14 -11.56 -28.22
CA PRO A 987 2.14 -10.75 -29.43
C PRO A 987 1.45 -11.51 -30.56
N VAL A 988 0.43 -10.90 -31.18
CA VAL A 988 -0.27 -11.47 -32.33
C VAL A 988 0.66 -11.39 -33.55
N PRO A 989 1.05 -12.52 -34.17
CA PRO A 989 1.86 -12.49 -35.38
C PRO A 989 1.06 -11.92 -36.54
N VAL A 990 1.57 -10.84 -37.16
CA VAL A 990 0.93 -10.19 -38.32
C VAL A 990 1.91 -10.04 -39.47
N ALA A 991 1.58 -10.62 -40.62
CA ALA A 991 2.27 -10.39 -41.89
C ALA A 991 1.54 -9.31 -42.70
N HIS A 992 2.29 -8.36 -43.27
CA HIS A 992 1.74 -7.29 -44.09
C HIS A 992 2.21 -7.41 -45.54
N HIS A 993 1.27 -7.31 -46.48
CA HIS A 993 1.54 -7.25 -47.92
C HIS A 993 0.83 -6.06 -48.55
N ASP A 994 1.44 -5.45 -49.57
CA ASP A 994 0.82 -4.39 -50.36
C ASP A 994 0.69 -4.84 -51.82
N TRP A 995 -0.54 -5.06 -52.24
CA TRP A 995 -0.91 -5.47 -53.60
C TRP A 995 -1.67 -4.37 -54.33
N SER A 996 -1.67 -3.13 -53.82
CA SER A 996 -2.33 -1.99 -54.46
C SER A 996 -1.84 -1.76 -55.91
N ALA A 997 -0.57 -2.03 -56.18
CA ALA A 997 0.04 -1.96 -57.51
C ALA A 997 0.10 -3.30 -58.27
N LEU A 998 -0.36 -4.41 -57.68
CA LEU A 998 -0.31 -5.73 -58.31
C LEU A 998 -1.48 -5.88 -59.32
N PRO A 999 -1.24 -6.27 -60.59
CA PRO A 999 -2.31 -6.48 -61.57
C PRO A 999 -3.30 -7.57 -61.14
N ASP A 1000 -4.59 -7.38 -61.44
CA ASP A 1000 -5.66 -8.31 -61.02
C ASP A 1000 -5.42 -9.76 -61.46
N GLU A 1001 -4.87 -9.95 -62.66
CA GLU A 1001 -4.52 -11.28 -63.23
C GLU A 1001 -3.47 -12.03 -62.38
N ARG A 1002 -2.64 -11.31 -61.62
CA ARG A 1002 -1.58 -11.87 -60.76
C ARG A 1002 -2.04 -12.05 -59.32
N ARG A 1003 -3.12 -11.38 -58.89
CA ARG A 1003 -3.60 -11.42 -57.49
C ARG A 1003 -4.16 -12.78 -57.10
N ALA A 1004 -4.91 -13.44 -57.98
CA ALA A 1004 -5.53 -14.73 -57.64
C ALA A 1004 -4.51 -15.88 -57.49
N PRO A 1005 -3.55 -16.09 -58.42
CA PRO A 1005 -2.51 -17.11 -58.25
C PRO A 1005 -1.61 -16.86 -57.03
N GLU A 1006 -1.30 -15.58 -56.76
CA GLU A 1006 -0.47 -15.20 -55.62
C GLU A 1006 -1.20 -15.41 -54.29
N LEU A 1007 -2.51 -15.18 -54.24
CA LEU A 1007 -3.33 -15.51 -53.08
C LEU A 1007 -3.36 -17.00 -52.81
N GLU A 1008 -3.58 -17.84 -53.82
CA GLU A 1008 -3.57 -19.29 -53.64
C GLU A 1008 -2.22 -19.80 -53.11
N ARG A 1009 -1.11 -19.25 -53.63
CA ARG A 1009 0.24 -19.55 -53.12
C ARG A 1009 0.36 -19.16 -51.64
N LEU A 1010 -0.03 -17.94 -51.29
CA LEU A 1010 0.06 -17.43 -49.91
C LEU A 1010 -0.82 -18.23 -48.94
N LEU A 1011 -2.05 -18.59 -49.35
CA LEU A 1011 -2.96 -19.39 -48.53
C LEU A 1011 -2.44 -20.82 -48.32
N ALA A 1012 -1.79 -21.41 -49.33
CA ALA A 1012 -1.16 -22.72 -49.21
C ALA A 1012 0.04 -22.67 -48.26
N GLU A 1013 0.93 -21.67 -48.41
CA GLU A 1013 2.07 -21.45 -47.50
C GLU A 1013 1.61 -21.22 -46.06
N ASP A 1014 0.54 -20.44 -45.86
CA ASP A 1014 -0.04 -20.23 -44.56
C ASP A 1014 -0.61 -21.53 -43.96
N ARG A 1015 -1.30 -22.38 -44.73
CA ARG A 1015 -1.79 -23.68 -44.23
C ARG A 1015 -0.65 -24.64 -43.90
N ASP A 1016 0.39 -24.67 -44.73
CA ASP A 1016 1.55 -25.55 -44.56
C ASP A 1016 2.39 -25.16 -43.33
N ALA A 1017 2.34 -23.89 -42.90
CA ALA A 1017 3.00 -23.44 -41.68
C ALA A 1017 2.38 -24.00 -40.37
N GLY A 1018 1.14 -24.52 -40.40
CA GLY A 1018 0.48 -25.12 -39.24
C GLY A 1018 0.25 -24.15 -38.07
N VAL A 1019 -0.07 -24.63 -36.87
CA VAL A 1019 -0.10 -23.83 -35.63
C VAL A 1019 0.59 -24.62 -34.51
N ASP A 1020 1.62 -24.05 -33.90
CA ASP A 1020 2.31 -24.67 -32.76
C ASP A 1020 1.46 -24.56 -31.48
N LEU A 1021 0.94 -25.69 -31.00
CA LEU A 1021 0.11 -25.77 -29.80
C LEU A 1021 0.86 -25.44 -28.49
N ALA A 1022 2.20 -25.52 -28.50
CA ALA A 1022 3.03 -25.21 -27.35
C ALA A 1022 3.41 -23.72 -27.24
N ALA A 1023 3.09 -22.89 -28.25
CA ALA A 1023 3.43 -21.47 -28.28
C ALA A 1023 2.19 -20.58 -28.33
N ALA A 1024 2.15 -19.52 -27.51
CA ALA A 1024 1.08 -18.53 -27.56
C ALA A 1024 1.47 -17.36 -28.49
N PRO A 1025 0.52 -16.77 -29.24
CA PRO A 1025 -0.89 -17.15 -29.34
C PRO A 1025 -1.13 -18.25 -30.39
N LEU A 1026 -2.21 -19.02 -30.24
CA LEU A 1026 -2.60 -20.09 -31.19
C LEU A 1026 -3.29 -19.55 -32.46
N MET A 1027 -2.85 -18.38 -32.93
CA MET A 1027 -3.39 -17.71 -34.11
C MET A 1027 -2.36 -16.77 -34.76
N ARG A 1028 -2.60 -16.41 -36.03
CA ARG A 1028 -1.83 -15.41 -36.79
C ARG A 1028 -2.71 -14.70 -37.80
N LEU A 1029 -2.22 -13.58 -38.31
CA LEU A 1029 -2.90 -12.74 -39.30
C LEU A 1029 -2.00 -12.45 -40.49
N THR A 1030 -2.60 -12.41 -41.67
CA THR A 1030 -2.01 -11.78 -42.86
C THR A 1030 -2.94 -10.66 -43.33
N LEU A 1031 -2.41 -9.45 -43.42
CA LEU A 1031 -3.12 -8.26 -43.88
C LEU A 1031 -2.57 -7.80 -45.22
N ILE A 1032 -3.40 -7.87 -46.25
CA ILE A 1032 -3.05 -7.59 -47.65
C ILE A 1032 -3.80 -6.34 -48.11
N ARG A 1033 -3.09 -5.24 -48.34
CA ARG A 1033 -3.69 -4.01 -48.89
C ARG A 1033 -3.98 -4.22 -50.38
N LEU A 1034 -5.25 -4.09 -50.77
CA LEU A 1034 -5.72 -4.25 -52.16
C LEU A 1034 -5.96 -2.90 -52.85
N ALA A 1035 -6.40 -1.90 -52.07
CA ALA A 1035 -6.60 -0.51 -52.48
C ALA A 1035 -6.43 0.42 -51.26
N GLU A 1036 -6.65 1.72 -51.43
CA GLU A 1036 -6.49 2.73 -50.37
C GLU A 1036 -7.37 2.45 -49.13
N ASP A 1037 -8.59 1.95 -49.33
CA ASP A 1037 -9.58 1.68 -48.27
C ASP A 1037 -9.97 0.20 -48.17
N ARG A 1038 -9.25 -0.68 -48.86
CA ARG A 1038 -9.63 -2.10 -49.03
C ARG A 1038 -8.48 -3.01 -48.63
N VAL A 1039 -8.72 -3.83 -47.61
CA VAL A 1039 -7.75 -4.78 -47.06
C VAL A 1039 -8.36 -6.18 -47.07
N ARG A 1040 -7.61 -7.16 -47.57
CA ARG A 1040 -7.93 -8.57 -47.36
C ARG A 1040 -7.20 -9.07 -46.12
N MET A 1041 -7.96 -9.64 -45.20
CA MET A 1041 -7.45 -10.29 -44.01
C MET A 1041 -7.55 -11.81 -44.18
N VAL A 1042 -6.45 -12.50 -43.91
CA VAL A 1042 -6.41 -13.94 -43.67
C VAL A 1042 -6.15 -14.14 -42.20
N TRP A 1043 -7.09 -14.77 -41.50
CA TRP A 1043 -6.99 -15.07 -40.07
C TRP A 1043 -6.93 -16.57 -39.87
N THR A 1044 -5.80 -17.05 -39.37
CA THR A 1044 -5.54 -18.47 -39.18
C THR A 1044 -5.39 -18.78 -37.70
N PHE A 1045 -6.14 -19.76 -37.20
CA PHE A 1045 -6.14 -20.13 -35.78
C PHE A 1045 -6.50 -21.60 -35.58
N HIS A 1046 -6.10 -22.16 -34.44
CA HIS A 1046 -6.48 -23.53 -34.07
C HIS A 1046 -7.85 -23.57 -33.36
N HIS A 1047 -8.72 -24.51 -33.72
CA HIS A 1047 -10.10 -24.61 -33.20
C HIS A 1047 -10.19 -24.80 -31.68
N VAL A 1048 -9.13 -25.30 -31.05
CA VAL A 1048 -9.02 -25.41 -29.58
C VAL A 1048 -9.18 -24.06 -28.87
N LEU A 1049 -8.88 -22.96 -29.57
CA LEU A 1049 -8.95 -21.59 -29.08
C LEU A 1049 -10.36 -21.00 -29.19
N LEU A 1050 -11.01 -21.24 -30.33
CA LEU A 1050 -12.24 -20.56 -30.75
C LEU A 1050 -13.14 -21.50 -31.55
N ASP A 1051 -14.44 -21.44 -31.27
CA ASP A 1051 -15.48 -22.02 -32.11
C ASP A 1051 -16.14 -20.97 -33.02
N GLY A 1052 -17.12 -21.39 -33.82
CA GLY A 1052 -17.81 -20.50 -34.75
C GLY A 1052 -18.55 -19.33 -34.07
N TRP A 1053 -19.02 -19.51 -32.82
CA TRP A 1053 -19.67 -18.46 -32.05
C TRP A 1053 -18.64 -17.46 -31.50
N SER A 1054 -17.58 -17.99 -30.89
CA SER A 1054 -16.51 -17.21 -30.28
C SER A 1054 -15.72 -16.43 -31.33
N ALA A 1055 -15.48 -17.02 -32.51
CA ALA A 1055 -14.77 -16.37 -33.60
C ALA A 1055 -15.50 -15.12 -34.12
N ALA A 1056 -16.83 -15.18 -34.26
CA ALA A 1056 -17.64 -14.02 -34.64
C ALA A 1056 -17.58 -12.91 -33.58
N GLN A 1057 -17.74 -13.27 -32.30
CA GLN A 1057 -17.69 -12.31 -31.20
C GLN A 1057 -16.31 -11.64 -31.03
N VAL A 1058 -15.23 -12.39 -31.26
CA VAL A 1058 -13.86 -11.84 -31.26
C VAL A 1058 -13.70 -10.86 -32.42
N PHE A 1059 -14.18 -11.21 -33.60
CA PHE A 1059 -14.08 -10.36 -34.77
C PHE A 1059 -14.91 -9.07 -34.65
N ASP A 1060 -16.12 -9.14 -34.08
CA ASP A 1060 -16.94 -7.96 -33.77
C ASP A 1060 -16.21 -7.01 -32.82
N GLU A 1061 -15.56 -7.56 -31.78
CA GLU A 1061 -14.74 -6.78 -30.85
C GLU A 1061 -13.54 -6.11 -31.54
N VAL A 1062 -12.87 -6.81 -32.46
CA VAL A 1062 -11.78 -6.24 -33.26
C VAL A 1062 -12.28 -5.07 -34.12
N CYS A 1063 -13.43 -5.24 -34.77
CA CYS A 1063 -14.04 -4.18 -35.59
C CYS A 1063 -14.35 -2.94 -34.75
N GLU A 1064 -14.93 -3.13 -33.56
CA GLU A 1064 -15.24 -2.04 -32.65
C GLU A 1064 -13.97 -1.34 -32.13
N ARG A 1065 -12.93 -2.11 -31.77
CA ARG A 1065 -11.63 -1.54 -31.36
C ARG A 1065 -10.94 -0.80 -32.50
N TYR A 1066 -11.01 -1.31 -33.72
CA TYR A 1066 -10.50 -0.62 -34.91
C TYR A 1066 -11.24 0.70 -35.12
N ALA A 1067 -12.58 0.69 -35.09
CA ALA A 1067 -13.39 1.90 -35.23
C ALA A 1067 -13.09 2.92 -34.13
N ALA A 1068 -12.89 2.45 -32.89
CA ALA A 1068 -12.55 3.28 -31.76
C ALA A 1068 -11.17 3.93 -31.92
N LEU A 1069 -10.16 3.14 -32.30
CA LEU A 1069 -8.81 3.61 -32.63
C LEU A 1069 -8.83 4.65 -33.75
N ALA A 1070 -9.57 4.39 -34.84
CA ALA A 1070 -9.63 5.27 -36.00
C ALA A 1070 -10.30 6.61 -35.68
N ALA A 1071 -11.27 6.60 -34.76
CA ALA A 1071 -12.00 7.79 -34.33
C ALA A 1071 -11.39 8.47 -33.09
N GLY A 1072 -10.30 7.96 -32.52
CA GLY A 1072 -9.69 8.50 -31.30
C GLY A 1072 -10.58 8.41 -30.05
N ARG A 1073 -11.48 7.41 -29.99
CA ARG A 1073 -12.41 7.17 -28.88
C ARG A 1073 -12.07 5.87 -28.13
N GLY A 1074 -12.68 5.68 -26.97
CA GLY A 1074 -12.63 4.40 -26.26
C GLY A 1074 -13.52 3.34 -26.94
N PRO A 1075 -13.15 2.04 -26.89
CA PRO A 1075 -13.95 0.97 -27.47
C PRO A 1075 -15.13 0.58 -26.56
N GLU A 1076 -16.29 0.34 -27.16
CA GLU A 1076 -17.51 -0.11 -26.48
C GLU A 1076 -17.65 -1.64 -26.62
N VAL A 1077 -16.97 -2.38 -25.75
CA VAL A 1077 -16.93 -3.85 -25.82
C VAL A 1077 -17.76 -4.50 -24.71
N PRO A 1078 -18.52 -5.56 -25.01
CA PRO A 1078 -19.32 -6.27 -24.00
C PRO A 1078 -18.44 -6.90 -22.94
N ASP A 1079 -18.93 -6.90 -21.70
CA ASP A 1079 -18.22 -7.52 -20.57
C ASP A 1079 -18.42 -9.05 -20.60
N ARG A 1080 -17.32 -9.81 -20.53
CA ARG A 1080 -17.34 -11.28 -20.63
C ARG A 1080 -16.79 -11.89 -19.35
N ARG A 1081 -17.51 -12.89 -18.81
CA ARG A 1081 -17.02 -13.66 -17.67
C ARG A 1081 -15.74 -14.43 -18.04
N PRO A 1082 -14.74 -14.51 -17.15
CA PRO A 1082 -13.52 -15.27 -17.41
C PRO A 1082 -13.81 -16.76 -17.64
N PHE A 1083 -13.14 -17.37 -18.61
CA PHE A 1083 -13.31 -18.80 -18.94
C PHE A 1083 -13.02 -19.73 -17.75
N ALA A 1084 -12.09 -19.36 -16.88
CA ALA A 1084 -11.80 -20.09 -15.63
C ALA A 1084 -13.04 -20.24 -14.71
N ALA A 1085 -14.02 -19.32 -14.79
CA ALA A 1085 -15.27 -19.46 -14.03
C ALA A 1085 -16.11 -20.64 -14.52
N TYR A 1086 -16.17 -20.87 -15.84
CA TYR A 1086 -16.82 -22.03 -16.42
C TYR A 1086 -16.11 -23.34 -16.02
N LEU A 1087 -14.77 -23.35 -16.03
CA LEU A 1087 -14.01 -24.54 -15.60
C LEU A 1087 -14.20 -24.86 -14.11
N ARG A 1088 -14.28 -23.84 -13.25
CA ARG A 1088 -14.63 -24.03 -11.82
C ARG A 1088 -16.02 -24.64 -11.65
N TRP A 1089 -17.00 -24.17 -12.42
CA TRP A 1089 -18.34 -24.75 -12.42
C TRP A 1089 -18.32 -26.20 -12.89
N LEU A 1090 -17.61 -26.49 -14.00
CA LEU A 1090 -17.49 -27.82 -14.58
C LEU A 1090 -16.84 -28.80 -13.60
N ALA A 1091 -15.77 -28.39 -12.93
CA ALA A 1091 -15.07 -29.20 -11.93
C ALA A 1091 -15.91 -29.51 -10.67
N ALA A 1092 -16.93 -28.69 -10.38
CA ALA A 1092 -17.84 -28.91 -9.27
C ALA A 1092 -19.01 -29.87 -9.59
N GLN A 1093 -19.16 -30.30 -10.85
CA GLN A 1093 -20.24 -31.20 -11.26
C GLN A 1093 -19.95 -32.67 -10.87
N ASP A 1094 -21.00 -33.43 -10.56
CA ASP A 1094 -20.89 -34.88 -10.28
C ASP A 1094 -20.65 -35.67 -11.58
N ALA A 1095 -19.38 -35.95 -11.86
CA ALA A 1095 -18.97 -36.75 -13.00
C ALA A 1095 -19.54 -38.19 -12.96
N GLY A 1096 -19.70 -38.77 -11.77
CA GLY A 1096 -20.26 -40.12 -11.62
C GLY A 1096 -21.73 -40.17 -12.01
N ARG A 1097 -22.50 -39.11 -11.73
CA ARG A 1097 -23.88 -38.97 -12.21
C ARG A 1097 -23.94 -38.86 -13.73
N ALA A 1098 -23.07 -38.04 -14.33
CA ALA A 1098 -23.01 -37.90 -15.78
C ALA A 1098 -22.63 -39.22 -16.47
N GLU A 1099 -21.65 -39.94 -15.92
CA GLU A 1099 -21.24 -41.26 -16.42
C GLU A 1099 -22.37 -42.28 -16.33
N ARG A 1100 -23.06 -42.38 -15.19
CA ARG A 1100 -24.23 -43.28 -15.03
C ARG A 1100 -25.33 -42.97 -16.04
N HIS A 1101 -25.58 -41.69 -16.32
CA HIS A 1101 -26.55 -41.28 -17.33
C HIS A 1101 -26.16 -41.76 -18.73
N TRP A 1102 -24.94 -41.46 -19.19
CA TRP A 1102 -24.47 -41.86 -20.51
C TRP A 1102 -24.33 -43.38 -20.67
N ARG A 1103 -23.90 -44.10 -19.63
CA ARG A 1103 -23.92 -45.57 -19.63
C ARG A 1103 -25.32 -46.11 -19.80
N GLY A 1104 -26.32 -45.52 -19.14
CA GLY A 1104 -27.73 -45.89 -19.30
C GLY A 1104 -28.23 -45.68 -20.73
N VAL A 1105 -28.00 -44.49 -21.29
CA VAL A 1105 -28.41 -44.14 -22.66
C VAL A 1105 -27.71 -45.02 -23.71
N LEU A 1106 -26.43 -45.33 -23.53
CA LEU A 1106 -25.66 -46.15 -24.48
C LEU A 1106 -25.91 -47.66 -24.32
N ALA A 1107 -26.48 -48.10 -23.20
CA ALA A 1107 -26.88 -49.49 -22.98
C ALA A 1107 -28.22 -49.84 -23.64
N GLY A 1108 -28.99 -48.83 -24.11
CA GLY A 1108 -30.33 -48.98 -24.70
C GLY A 1108 -31.41 -48.46 -23.78
#